data_AF-A0A1J4KGT1-F1
#
_entry.id   AF-A0A1J4KGT1-F1
#
_cell.length_a   1.000
_cell.length_b   1.000
_cell.length_c   1.000
_cell.angle_alpha   90.00
_cell.angle_beta   90.00
_cell.angle_gamma   90.00
#
_symmetry.space_group_name_H-M   'P 1'
#
loop_
_entity.id
_entity.type
_entity.pdbx_description
1 polymer ?
#
loop_
_entity_poly.entity_id
_entity_poly.type
_entity_poly.pdbx_seq_one_letter_code
_entity_poly.pdbx_strand_id
1 'polypeptide(L)'
;MRRLNDQIDESESSSSDDIVIDMYKESKNPKNLKKIANQYETELQRKLERRSFIYSYPIPICVSDCLAFTFKSKLAIELCKKMNCNSLESYKDELRNAISSQYHLNHEFFRRSSIPFRSVLSIETLTPFVSTAPTHVESTFTSVLTEEQKQNFATIVDLIRAVDPSYEIDFLQWICCQLCNFKIDYSTLCSHSKVKCITLAQRLDRFSTKKKKKNDLLYWIVLNNENMIEFWPSNDGNSKKTEQSVFPPIQCDVISFNRDGSKMKIHTSPSTVACTVRPHDFKTFNRDLWEYNSLREKHVPFFQSLGCSMNDMPNSYIEGTVATIECPLTLVVRTVLNKKIINTDNCENVFDAFFTIYSHLKRVHELLTAVVVEDLQKVKKPELLFSENSVLTKFIQYFLQKYTKDYFEVVVSQILYEVDRNAPLNLKNENGPVKPEAIAGLLEKCVDIICSHSNIITPQLRHLTSIIQNFAIIKFGRKKFIYMALTAFYYLRFVKPMIVHPSQYDSNFHLSNENSNSLPEFAQLFQSFLHLNLHGDRGLFQTYPFLEAFKQRILALQDRFARFILSLPDVTRGLEYPIVQVDQFQDSIKTILQVISGNPDEFRRRLKKKEIKMEFSPAYYSIGHFIRNLSSDIQCIGLNDRNRTEPPDEGNTTITNEIIEPPSTPPRKHKHGKGSGKITLTQDGLVDSLTGAEITTPDKKRSRKRTLRTRRETEEEDGYSD
;
A
#
# COMPACT_ATOMS: atom_id res chain seq x y z
N MET A 1 -4.66 -47.62 10.49
CA MET A 1 -3.21 -47.80 10.75
C MET A 1 -2.38 -47.46 9.53
N ARG A 2 -2.31 -48.26 8.45
CA ARG A 2 -1.56 -47.86 7.22
C ARG A 2 -2.09 -46.57 6.56
N ARG A 3 -3.41 -46.45 6.37
CA ARG A 3 -4.05 -45.21 5.90
C ARG A 3 -3.91 -44.00 6.84
N LEU A 4 -3.47 -44.21 8.09
CA LEU A 4 -3.22 -43.14 9.05
C LEU A 4 -1.76 -42.70 8.99
N ASN A 5 -0.82 -43.60 8.66
CA ASN A 5 0.57 -43.25 8.36
C ASN A 5 0.68 -42.44 7.06
N ASP A 6 -0.08 -42.81 6.03
CA ASP A 6 -0.02 -42.11 4.73
C ASP A 6 -0.60 -40.68 4.79
N GLN A 7 -1.35 -40.31 5.83
CA GLN A 7 -1.87 -38.95 6.03
C GLN A 7 -0.98 -38.09 6.93
N ILE A 8 -0.01 -38.67 7.63
CA ILE A 8 0.92 -37.95 8.52
C ILE A 8 2.12 -37.41 7.74
N ASP A 9 2.50 -38.06 6.62
CA ASP A 9 3.61 -37.61 5.78
C ASP A 9 3.31 -36.35 4.94
N GLU A 10 2.07 -35.86 4.90
CA GLU A 10 1.68 -34.67 4.12
C GLU A 10 1.39 -33.40 4.95
N SER A 11 1.51 -33.43 6.29
CA SER A 11 1.23 -32.25 7.12
C SER A 11 2.37 -31.89 8.08
N GLU A 12 3.41 -31.23 7.57
CA GLU A 12 4.35 -30.51 8.43
C GLU A 12 3.74 -29.19 8.92
N SER A 13 3.25 -29.18 10.17
CA SER A 13 3.54 -28.12 11.18
C SER A 13 2.60 -28.19 12.39
N SER A 14 3.07 -28.72 13.52
CA SER A 14 2.97 -28.05 14.83
C SER A 14 3.80 -28.80 15.90
N SER A 15 4.74 -28.10 16.53
CA SER A 15 5.72 -28.67 17.47
C SER A 15 5.18 -28.99 18.88
N SER A 16 3.91 -28.74 19.16
CA SER A 16 3.30 -29.07 20.46
C SER A 16 2.71 -30.48 20.52
N ASP A 17 2.31 -31.03 19.38
CA ASP A 17 1.69 -32.35 19.33
C ASP A 17 2.75 -33.47 19.27
N ASP A 18 3.93 -33.17 18.72
CA ASP A 18 5.06 -34.10 18.68
C ASP A 18 5.60 -34.44 20.08
N ILE A 19 5.64 -33.48 21.00
CA ILE A 19 6.07 -33.70 22.40
C ILE A 19 5.10 -34.66 23.13
N VAL A 20 3.80 -34.52 22.87
CA VAL A 20 2.77 -35.38 23.52
C VAL A 20 2.78 -36.77 22.90
N ILE A 21 3.01 -36.88 21.60
CA ILE A 21 3.11 -38.15 20.88
C ILE A 21 4.38 -38.91 21.31
N ASP A 22 5.51 -38.23 21.50
CA ASP A 22 6.75 -38.87 21.96
C ASP A 22 6.67 -39.27 23.44
N MET A 23 6.04 -38.46 24.31
CA MET A 23 5.73 -38.87 25.69
C MET A 23 4.77 -40.08 25.76
N TYR A 24 3.84 -40.20 24.80
CA TYR A 24 2.94 -41.35 24.70
C TYR A 24 3.64 -42.62 24.22
N LYS A 25 4.65 -42.50 23.34
CA LYS A 25 5.43 -43.62 22.83
C LYS A 25 6.38 -44.21 23.87
N GLU A 26 6.89 -43.39 24.80
CA GLU A 26 7.85 -43.84 25.82
C GLU A 26 7.20 -44.42 27.09
N SER A 27 5.93 -44.12 27.39
CA SER A 27 5.27 -44.58 28.62
C SER A 27 4.55 -45.94 28.45
N LYS A 28 5.26 -47.05 28.70
CA LYS A 28 4.66 -48.42 28.77
C LYS A 28 3.78 -48.68 30.00
N ASN A 29 3.67 -47.73 30.94
CA ASN A 29 2.93 -47.92 32.19
C ASN A 29 1.55 -47.24 32.15
N PRO A 30 0.43 -47.99 32.22
CA PRO A 30 -0.92 -47.44 32.11
C PRO A 30 -1.29 -46.45 33.23
N LYS A 31 -0.61 -46.48 34.39
CA LYS A 31 -0.83 -45.49 35.46
C LYS A 31 -0.28 -44.11 35.11
N ASN A 32 0.82 -44.03 34.35
CA ASN A 32 1.39 -42.76 33.90
C ASN A 32 0.57 -42.15 32.75
N LEU A 33 0.02 -42.98 31.87
CA LEU A 33 -0.89 -42.52 30.80
C LEU A 33 -2.15 -41.85 31.38
N LYS A 34 -2.72 -42.39 32.47
CA LYS A 34 -3.87 -41.78 33.16
C LYS A 34 -3.51 -40.44 33.81
N LYS A 35 -2.30 -40.30 34.36
CA LYS A 35 -1.82 -39.04 34.95
C LYS A 35 -1.58 -37.96 33.89
N ILE A 36 -0.99 -38.34 32.75
CA ILE A 36 -0.77 -37.45 31.60
C ILE A 36 -2.10 -37.02 30.99
N ALA A 37 -3.05 -37.96 30.81
CA ALA A 37 -4.39 -37.65 30.33
C ALA A 37 -5.13 -36.66 31.25
N ASN A 38 -5.09 -36.87 32.57
CA ASN A 38 -5.71 -35.96 33.53
C ASN A 38 -5.03 -34.57 33.56
N GLN A 39 -3.70 -34.51 33.41
CA GLN A 39 -2.99 -33.23 33.29
C GLN A 39 -3.37 -32.49 32.00
N TYR A 40 -3.48 -33.22 30.89
CA TYR A 40 -3.90 -32.65 29.62
C TYR A 40 -5.35 -32.18 29.66
N GLU A 41 -6.25 -32.96 30.28
CA GLU A 41 -7.65 -32.59 30.51
C GLU A 41 -7.77 -31.36 31.39
N THR A 42 -6.99 -31.27 32.48
CA THR A 42 -6.97 -30.10 33.37
C THR A 42 -6.42 -28.85 32.66
N GLU A 43 -5.39 -29.00 31.82
CA GLU A 43 -4.82 -27.90 31.03
C GLU A 43 -5.79 -27.46 29.91
N LEU A 44 -6.50 -28.39 29.29
CA LEU A 44 -7.54 -28.12 28.31
C LEU A 44 -8.72 -27.40 28.97
N GLN A 45 -9.10 -27.83 30.17
CA GLN A 45 -10.20 -27.27 30.95
C GLN A 45 -9.86 -25.86 31.46
N ARG A 46 -8.61 -25.60 31.89
CA ARG A 46 -8.12 -24.23 32.15
C ARG A 46 -8.12 -23.35 30.90
N LYS A 47 -7.77 -23.90 29.73
CA LYS A 47 -7.83 -23.17 28.45
C LYS A 47 -9.27 -22.88 28.00
N LEU A 48 -10.21 -23.76 28.35
CA LEU A 48 -11.64 -23.58 28.09
C LEU A 48 -12.27 -22.59 29.08
N GLU A 49 -11.93 -22.65 30.37
CA GLU A 49 -12.40 -21.72 31.39
C GLU A 49 -11.89 -20.29 31.17
N ARG A 50 -10.65 -20.14 30.66
CA ARG A 50 -10.13 -18.85 30.17
C ARG A 50 -10.87 -18.31 28.94
N ARG A 51 -11.57 -19.16 28.19
CA ARG A 51 -12.38 -18.79 27.00
C ARG A 51 -13.87 -18.60 27.31
N SER A 52 -14.36 -19.07 28.45
CA SER A 52 -15.77 -18.95 28.85
C SER A 52 -16.11 -17.70 29.66
N PHE A 53 -15.14 -16.80 29.90
CA PHE A 53 -15.35 -15.57 30.67
C PHE A 53 -16.11 -14.46 29.91
N ILE A 54 -16.66 -14.77 28.72
CA ILE A 54 -17.30 -13.81 27.79
C ILE A 54 -18.77 -13.50 28.14
N TYR A 55 -19.38 -14.15 29.14
CA TYR A 55 -20.83 -14.04 29.38
C TYR A 55 -21.21 -13.43 30.74
N SER A 56 -20.79 -12.19 31.03
CA SER A 56 -21.29 -11.48 32.22
C SER A 56 -21.66 -10.00 32.03
N TYR A 57 -21.66 -9.48 30.80
CA TYR A 57 -22.31 -8.21 30.46
C TYR A 57 -23.32 -8.40 29.32
N PRO A 58 -24.40 -7.60 29.27
CA PRO A 58 -25.43 -7.75 28.24
C PRO A 58 -24.87 -7.29 26.90
N ILE A 59 -24.30 -8.25 26.17
CA ILE A 59 -23.92 -8.08 24.77
C ILE A 59 -25.21 -7.89 23.96
N PRO A 60 -25.34 -6.83 23.13
CA PRO A 60 -26.51 -6.66 22.28
C PRO A 60 -26.69 -7.91 21.41
N ILE A 61 -27.93 -8.40 21.27
CA ILE A 61 -28.27 -9.69 20.65
C ILE A 61 -27.64 -9.83 19.24
N CYS A 62 -27.55 -8.74 18.49
CA CYS A 62 -26.91 -8.71 17.16
C CYS A 62 -25.42 -9.10 17.18
N VAL A 63 -24.70 -8.87 18.28
CA VAL A 63 -23.26 -9.15 18.43
C VAL A 63 -23.03 -10.60 18.88
N SER A 64 -23.90 -11.10 19.77
CA SER A 64 -23.95 -12.52 20.14
C SER A 64 -24.14 -13.40 18.89
N ASP A 65 -25.02 -12.97 17.99
CA ASP A 65 -25.34 -13.71 16.77
C ASP A 65 -24.27 -13.54 15.67
N CYS A 66 -23.59 -12.39 15.59
CA CYS A 66 -22.39 -12.20 14.76
C CYS A 66 -21.26 -13.17 15.17
N LEU A 67 -20.97 -13.27 16.46
CA LEU A 67 -19.89 -14.11 16.99
C LEU A 67 -20.19 -15.59 16.79
N ALA A 68 -21.47 -16.00 16.90
CA ALA A 68 -21.92 -17.37 16.60
C ALA A 68 -21.68 -17.78 15.13
N PHE A 69 -21.66 -16.82 14.19
CA PHE A 69 -21.45 -17.08 12.76
C PHE A 69 -19.97 -17.31 12.38
N THR A 70 -19.02 -16.73 13.14
CA THR A 70 -17.58 -16.81 12.88
C THR A 70 -16.90 -18.11 13.33
N PHE A 71 -17.49 -18.85 14.28
CA PHE A 71 -16.85 -20.05 14.84
C PHE A 71 -17.32 -21.35 14.18
N LYS A 72 -16.74 -21.70 13.02
CA LYS A 72 -16.56 -23.11 12.66
C LYS A 72 -15.39 -23.68 13.47
N SER A 73 -15.57 -23.97 14.75
CA SER A 73 -14.46 -24.47 15.59
C SER A 73 -14.82 -25.73 16.39
N LYS A 74 -13.77 -26.41 16.85
CA LYS A 74 -13.75 -27.57 17.76
C LYS A 74 -14.77 -27.51 18.92
N LEU A 75 -15.26 -26.32 19.29
CA LEU A 75 -16.30 -26.10 20.29
C LEU A 75 -17.61 -26.87 19.97
N ALA A 76 -18.00 -26.96 18.70
CA ALA A 76 -19.17 -27.73 18.28
C ALA A 76 -18.97 -29.25 18.54
N ILE A 77 -17.73 -29.74 18.40
CA ILE A 77 -17.37 -31.15 18.62
C ILE A 77 -17.30 -31.48 20.12
N GLU A 78 -16.95 -30.51 20.99
CA GLU A 78 -17.00 -30.71 22.45
C GLU A 78 -18.41 -30.62 23.02
N LEU A 79 -19.27 -29.77 22.47
CA LEU A 79 -20.71 -29.77 22.77
C LEU A 79 -21.37 -31.10 22.36
N CYS A 80 -20.92 -31.73 21.26
CA CYS A 80 -21.36 -33.08 20.86
C CYS A 80 -21.12 -34.15 21.93
N LYS A 81 -20.01 -34.06 22.70
CA LYS A 81 -19.69 -35.07 23.72
C LYS A 81 -20.57 -34.97 24.97
N LYS A 82 -21.19 -33.81 25.20
CA LYS A 82 -22.04 -33.56 26.39
C LYS A 82 -23.52 -33.89 26.19
N MET A 83 -24.02 -34.02 24.95
CA MET A 83 -25.48 -34.03 24.68
C MET A 83 -26.10 -35.38 24.26
N ASN A 84 -25.37 -36.50 24.36
CA ASN A 84 -25.95 -37.86 24.36
C ASN A 84 -26.89 -38.20 23.16
N CYS A 85 -26.54 -37.78 21.93
CA CYS A 85 -27.31 -38.13 20.73
C CYS A 85 -27.05 -39.57 20.27
N ASN A 86 -28.11 -40.29 19.88
CA ASN A 86 -28.08 -41.75 19.62
C ASN A 86 -27.37 -42.18 18.31
N SER A 87 -27.07 -41.26 17.38
CA SER A 87 -26.21 -41.55 16.22
C SER A 87 -25.64 -40.27 15.58
N LEU A 88 -24.44 -40.39 14.98
CA LEU A 88 -23.73 -39.31 14.29
C LEU A 88 -24.50 -38.77 13.07
N GLU A 89 -25.32 -39.61 12.44
CA GLU A 89 -26.01 -39.29 11.19
C GLU A 89 -27.33 -38.55 11.45
N SER A 90 -28.09 -38.92 12.49
CA SER A 90 -29.25 -38.15 12.94
C SER A 90 -28.85 -36.75 13.41
N TYR A 91 -27.68 -36.63 14.04
CA TYR A 91 -27.10 -35.34 14.44
C TYR A 91 -26.61 -34.52 13.24
N LYS A 92 -26.00 -35.12 12.21
CA LYS A 92 -25.64 -34.37 10.99
C LYS A 92 -26.87 -33.79 10.31
N ASP A 93 -28.00 -34.48 10.35
CA ASP A 93 -29.24 -34.02 9.74
C ASP A 93 -29.96 -32.98 10.62
N GLU A 94 -30.00 -33.15 11.95
CA GLU A 94 -30.48 -32.10 12.87
C GLU A 94 -29.58 -30.87 12.88
N LEU A 95 -28.26 -31.03 12.84
CA LEU A 95 -27.30 -29.94 12.74
C LEU A 95 -27.40 -29.26 11.37
N ARG A 96 -27.59 -30.00 10.26
CA ARG A 96 -27.90 -29.39 8.96
C ARG A 96 -29.22 -28.63 8.99
N ASN A 97 -30.25 -29.14 9.67
CA ASN A 97 -31.55 -28.49 9.74
C ASN A 97 -31.55 -27.29 10.68
N ALA A 98 -30.86 -27.36 11.82
CA ALA A 98 -30.69 -26.27 12.78
C ALA A 98 -29.74 -25.20 12.24
N ILE A 99 -28.60 -25.59 11.66
CA ILE A 99 -27.75 -24.67 10.90
C ILE A 99 -28.56 -24.11 9.75
N SER A 100 -29.26 -24.87 8.91
CA SER A 100 -30.03 -24.29 7.79
C SER A 100 -31.13 -23.32 8.25
N SER A 101 -31.84 -23.62 9.33
CA SER A 101 -32.92 -22.77 9.87
C SER A 101 -32.38 -21.52 10.59
N GLN A 102 -31.33 -21.67 11.38
CA GLN A 102 -30.67 -20.58 12.10
C GLN A 102 -29.77 -19.76 11.17
N TYR A 103 -29.22 -20.35 10.12
CA TYR A 103 -28.54 -19.69 9.01
C TYR A 103 -29.56 -18.95 8.17
N HIS A 104 -30.77 -19.44 7.93
CA HIS A 104 -31.81 -18.65 7.25
C HIS A 104 -32.30 -17.46 8.09
N LEU A 105 -32.57 -17.65 9.39
CA LEU A 105 -32.98 -16.57 10.30
C LEU A 105 -31.86 -15.56 10.57
N ASN A 106 -30.63 -16.03 10.83
CA ASN A 106 -29.48 -15.16 11.01
C ASN A 106 -29.11 -14.50 9.69
N HIS A 107 -29.17 -15.17 8.53
CA HIS A 107 -28.90 -14.53 7.24
C HIS A 107 -29.99 -13.53 6.85
N GLU A 108 -31.25 -13.70 7.25
CA GLU A 108 -32.30 -12.69 7.04
C GLU A 108 -32.19 -11.52 8.01
N PHE A 109 -31.92 -11.78 9.29
CA PHE A 109 -31.65 -10.74 10.29
C PHE A 109 -30.38 -9.97 9.94
N PHE A 110 -29.25 -10.65 9.66
CA PHE A 110 -28.02 -10.03 9.18
C PHE A 110 -28.25 -9.29 7.87
N ARG A 111 -29.06 -9.80 6.94
CA ARG A 111 -29.40 -9.06 5.72
C ARG A 111 -30.21 -7.80 6.00
N ARG A 112 -31.05 -7.76 7.05
CA ARG A 112 -31.79 -6.55 7.47
C ARG A 112 -30.89 -5.58 8.26
N SER A 113 -30.12 -6.10 9.22
CA SER A 113 -29.21 -5.35 10.10
C SER A 113 -27.92 -4.91 9.41
N SER A 114 -27.53 -5.54 8.29
CA SER A 114 -26.39 -5.12 7.47
C SER A 114 -26.75 -4.07 6.43
N ILE A 115 -28.02 -3.71 6.23
CA ILE A 115 -28.38 -2.65 5.29
C ILE A 115 -27.74 -1.30 5.69
N PRO A 116 -27.83 -0.86 6.97
CA PRO A 116 -27.13 0.35 7.42
C PRO A 116 -25.60 0.24 7.32
N PHE A 117 -25.02 -0.93 7.62
CA PHE A 117 -23.58 -1.11 7.50
C PHE A 117 -23.09 -1.15 6.05
N ARG A 118 -23.89 -1.72 5.14
CA ARG A 118 -23.56 -1.80 3.71
C ARG A 118 -23.68 -0.45 3.01
N SER A 119 -24.61 0.41 3.43
CA SER A 119 -24.69 1.77 2.89
C SER A 119 -23.48 2.61 3.29
N VAL A 120 -22.97 2.41 4.50
CA VAL A 120 -21.79 3.10 5.03
C VAL A 120 -20.49 2.55 4.43
N LEU A 121 -20.46 1.26 4.13
CA LEU A 121 -19.31 0.58 3.54
C LEU A 121 -19.41 0.49 2.00
N SER A 122 -20.23 1.34 1.38
CA SER A 122 -20.29 1.46 -0.08
C SER A 122 -19.03 2.12 -0.63
N ILE A 123 -18.70 1.86 -1.90
CA ILE A 123 -17.52 2.46 -2.51
C ILE A 123 -17.64 3.98 -2.59
N GLU A 124 -18.84 4.51 -2.81
CA GLU A 124 -19.08 5.96 -2.87
C GLU A 124 -18.75 6.61 -1.52
N THR A 125 -19.21 6.02 -0.42
CA THR A 125 -18.93 6.51 0.94
C THR A 125 -17.46 6.34 1.31
N LEU A 126 -16.82 5.24 0.89
CA LEU A 126 -15.46 4.90 1.29
C LEU A 126 -14.37 5.53 0.40
N THR A 127 -14.71 5.97 -0.82
CA THR A 127 -13.75 6.54 -1.78
C THR A 127 -12.90 7.69 -1.18
N PRO A 128 -13.47 8.65 -0.44
CA PRO A 128 -12.68 9.70 0.21
C PRO A 128 -11.65 9.16 1.20
N PHE A 129 -11.94 8.02 1.85
CA PHE A 129 -11.03 7.40 2.82
C PHE A 129 -9.92 6.57 2.17
N VAL A 130 -10.14 6.06 0.96
CA VAL A 130 -9.10 5.35 0.19
C VAL A 130 -7.94 6.28 -0.18
N SER A 131 -8.21 7.56 -0.37
CA SER A 131 -7.21 8.58 -0.72
C SER A 131 -6.72 9.43 0.46
N THR A 132 -7.37 9.32 1.62
CA THR A 132 -7.05 10.13 2.80
C THR A 132 -5.82 9.59 3.52
N ALA A 133 -4.80 10.44 3.66
CA ALA A 133 -3.63 10.11 4.46
C ALA A 133 -3.99 9.97 5.96
N PRO A 134 -3.24 9.16 6.75
CA PRO A 134 -3.56 8.89 8.16
C PRO A 134 -3.83 10.16 9.00
N THR A 135 -3.07 11.22 8.78
CA THR A 135 -3.17 12.50 9.51
C THR A 135 -4.47 13.27 9.27
N HIS A 136 -5.20 12.94 8.21
CA HIS A 136 -6.43 13.63 7.82
C HIS A 136 -7.70 12.81 8.07
N VAL A 137 -7.56 11.55 8.52
CA VAL A 137 -8.67 10.61 8.72
C VAL A 137 -9.79 11.20 9.57
N GLU A 138 -9.47 11.82 10.70
CA GLU A 138 -10.47 12.42 11.60
C GLU A 138 -11.22 13.59 10.95
N SER A 139 -10.48 14.46 10.24
CA SER A 139 -11.07 15.59 9.52
C SER A 139 -11.97 15.14 8.36
N THR A 140 -11.57 14.10 7.63
CA THR A 140 -12.38 13.48 6.57
C THR A 140 -13.61 12.79 7.17
N PHE A 141 -13.46 12.04 8.27
CA PHE A 141 -14.57 11.40 8.99
C PHE A 141 -15.64 12.42 9.38
N THR A 142 -15.21 13.56 9.92
CA THR A 142 -16.10 14.61 10.41
C THR A 142 -16.80 15.36 9.29
N SER A 143 -16.11 15.63 8.18
CA SER A 143 -16.59 16.49 7.08
C SER A 143 -17.34 15.74 5.98
N VAL A 144 -17.00 14.48 5.71
CA VAL A 144 -17.56 13.71 4.58
C VAL A 144 -18.80 12.91 4.99
N LEU A 145 -18.81 12.34 6.19
CA LEU A 145 -19.87 11.43 6.61
C LEU A 145 -21.06 12.18 7.19
N THR A 146 -22.27 11.67 6.91
CA THR A 146 -23.49 12.11 7.60
C THR A 146 -23.49 11.62 9.05
N GLU A 147 -24.27 12.25 9.93
CA GLU A 147 -24.38 11.81 11.33
C GLU A 147 -24.85 10.36 11.47
N GLU A 148 -25.75 9.90 10.60
CA GLU A 148 -26.17 8.50 10.54
C GLU A 148 -25.00 7.57 10.18
N GLN A 149 -24.18 7.95 9.19
CA GLN A 149 -23.00 7.17 8.81
C GLN A 149 -21.96 7.13 9.93
N LYS A 150 -21.74 8.25 10.63
CA LYS A 150 -20.85 8.32 11.80
C LYS A 150 -21.31 7.39 12.90
N GLN A 151 -22.61 7.37 13.23
CA GLN A 151 -23.18 6.48 14.24
C GLN A 151 -23.01 4.99 13.87
N ASN A 152 -23.17 4.65 12.59
CA ASN A 152 -22.94 3.30 12.11
C ASN A 152 -21.46 2.91 12.21
N PHE A 153 -20.51 3.80 11.89
CA PHE A 153 -19.08 3.54 12.11
C PHE A 153 -18.73 3.41 13.59
N ALA A 154 -19.28 4.26 14.46
CA ALA A 154 -19.11 4.14 15.91
C ALA A 154 -19.55 2.76 16.40
N THR A 155 -20.69 2.27 15.89
CA THR A 155 -21.16 0.91 16.18
C THR A 155 -20.16 -0.15 15.71
N ILE A 156 -19.60 -0.05 14.50
CA ILE A 156 -18.56 -0.97 14.02
C ILE A 156 -17.33 -0.95 14.95
N VAL A 157 -16.91 0.23 15.36
CA VAL A 157 -15.78 0.41 16.29
C VAL A 157 -16.06 -0.25 17.63
N ASP A 158 -17.25 -0.03 18.21
CA ASP A 158 -17.66 -0.64 19.47
C ASP A 158 -17.69 -2.17 19.36
N LEU A 159 -18.13 -2.71 18.22
CA LEU A 159 -18.07 -4.14 17.95
C LEU A 159 -16.63 -4.65 17.97
N ILE A 160 -15.71 -3.97 17.27
CA ILE A 160 -14.30 -4.35 17.23
C ILE A 160 -13.70 -4.32 18.64
N ARG A 161 -14.00 -3.29 19.43
CA ARG A 161 -13.55 -3.16 20.82
C ARG A 161 -14.14 -4.21 21.75
N ALA A 162 -15.33 -4.73 21.45
CA ALA A 162 -15.97 -5.80 22.20
C ALA A 162 -15.43 -7.21 21.85
N VAL A 163 -14.77 -7.37 20.70
CA VAL A 163 -14.13 -8.64 20.33
C VAL A 163 -12.88 -8.85 21.17
N ASP A 164 -12.63 -10.11 21.58
CA ASP A 164 -11.38 -10.48 22.24
C ASP A 164 -10.18 -10.05 21.38
N PRO A 165 -9.14 -9.40 21.97
CA PRO A 165 -7.98 -8.91 21.22
C PRO A 165 -7.30 -9.96 20.32
N SER A 166 -7.41 -11.25 20.65
CA SER A 166 -6.89 -12.35 19.82
C SER A 166 -7.64 -12.58 18.51
N TYR A 167 -8.89 -12.08 18.40
CA TYR A 167 -9.75 -12.18 17.21
C TYR A 167 -10.03 -10.83 16.54
N GLU A 168 -9.60 -9.70 17.13
CA GLU A 168 -9.84 -8.35 16.61
C GLU A 168 -9.48 -8.22 15.13
N ILE A 169 -8.32 -8.75 14.73
CA ILE A 169 -7.81 -8.65 13.36
C ILE A 169 -8.56 -9.57 12.40
N ASP A 170 -8.89 -10.80 12.82
CA ASP A 170 -9.71 -11.70 12.02
C ASP A 170 -11.10 -11.10 11.79
N PHE A 171 -11.65 -10.43 12.82
CA PHE A 171 -12.92 -9.73 12.74
C PHE A 171 -12.84 -8.49 11.85
N LEU A 172 -11.78 -7.70 11.94
CA LEU A 172 -11.52 -6.57 11.04
C LEU A 172 -11.39 -7.04 9.59
N GLN A 173 -10.61 -8.10 9.35
CA GLN A 173 -10.49 -8.70 8.03
C GLN A 173 -11.85 -9.17 7.51
N TRP A 174 -12.65 -9.78 8.38
CA TRP A 174 -14.00 -10.24 8.07
C TRP A 174 -14.92 -9.07 7.72
N ILE A 175 -14.91 -7.97 8.47
CA ILE A 175 -15.67 -6.73 8.17
C ILE A 175 -15.26 -6.22 6.78
N CYS A 176 -13.97 -6.08 6.55
CA CYS A 176 -13.46 -5.59 5.27
C CYS A 176 -13.81 -6.55 4.12
N CYS A 177 -13.86 -7.87 4.33
CA CYS A 177 -14.15 -8.84 3.28
C CYS A 177 -15.65 -8.98 2.99
N GLN A 178 -16.47 -9.00 4.04
CA GLN A 178 -17.88 -9.36 3.94
C GLN A 178 -18.80 -8.14 3.87
N LEU A 179 -18.44 -7.06 4.57
CA LEU A 179 -19.25 -5.85 4.62
C LEU A 179 -18.84 -4.84 3.56
N CYS A 180 -17.55 -4.77 3.21
CA CYS A 180 -17.09 -3.99 2.04
C CYS A 180 -17.21 -4.81 0.75
N ASN A 181 -18.35 -5.50 0.56
CA ASN A 181 -18.59 -6.29 -0.65
C ASN A 181 -18.82 -5.36 -1.84
N PHE A 182 -17.72 -4.88 -2.41
CA PHE A 182 -17.71 -4.10 -3.64
C PHE A 182 -18.20 -4.96 -4.78
N LYS A 183 -19.52 -4.96 -5.02
CA LYS A 183 -20.06 -5.36 -6.31
C LYS A 183 -19.66 -4.30 -7.33
N ILE A 184 -18.44 -4.41 -7.82
CA ILE A 184 -17.93 -3.53 -8.86
C ILE A 184 -18.64 -3.92 -10.13
N ASP A 185 -19.52 -3.03 -10.56
CA ASP A 185 -20.00 -3.04 -11.91
C ASP A 185 -18.88 -2.52 -12.82
N TYR A 186 -18.08 -3.47 -13.33
CA TYR A 186 -16.99 -3.17 -14.25
C TYR A 186 -17.48 -2.50 -15.53
N SER A 187 -18.78 -2.51 -15.87
CA SER A 187 -19.32 -1.84 -17.05
C SER A 187 -19.45 -0.32 -16.85
N THR A 188 -19.69 0.12 -15.61
CA THR A 188 -19.85 1.54 -15.26
C THR A 188 -18.58 2.15 -14.65
N LEU A 189 -17.69 1.31 -14.12
CA LEU A 189 -16.44 1.74 -13.50
C LEU A 189 -15.56 2.53 -14.49
N CYS A 190 -15.15 3.73 -14.08
CA CYS A 190 -14.34 4.64 -14.90
C CYS A 190 -14.97 5.00 -16.26
N SER A 191 -16.30 5.01 -16.36
CA SER A 191 -16.96 5.55 -17.55
C SER A 191 -16.80 7.08 -17.61
N HIS A 192 -16.51 7.62 -18.79
CA HIS A 192 -16.41 9.05 -18.97
C HIS A 192 -17.80 9.66 -19.20
N SER A 193 -18.05 10.83 -18.63
CA SER A 193 -19.38 11.46 -18.62
C SER A 193 -19.89 11.84 -20.01
N LYS A 194 -18.98 12.04 -20.98
CA LYS A 194 -19.32 12.43 -22.35
C LYS A 194 -18.94 11.41 -23.42
N VAL A 195 -17.94 10.55 -23.15
CA VAL A 195 -17.28 9.74 -24.18
C VAL A 195 -17.34 8.27 -23.80
N LYS A 196 -17.90 7.41 -24.66
CA LYS A 196 -17.87 5.96 -24.48
C LYS A 196 -16.52 5.39 -24.88
N CYS A 197 -16.09 5.69 -26.10
CA CYS A 197 -14.81 5.25 -26.62
C CYS A 197 -14.23 6.23 -27.60
N ILE A 198 -12.90 6.23 -27.67
CA ILE A 198 -12.13 7.17 -28.47
C ILE A 198 -10.90 6.47 -29.03
N THR A 199 -10.58 6.75 -30.29
CA THR A 199 -9.43 6.17 -30.98
C THR A 199 -8.89 7.13 -32.03
N LEU A 200 -7.61 7.03 -32.35
CA LEU A 200 -7.04 7.71 -33.50
C LEU A 200 -7.23 6.88 -34.76
N ALA A 201 -7.68 7.51 -35.85
CA ALA A 201 -7.93 6.83 -37.11
C ALA A 201 -7.91 7.79 -38.31
N GLN A 202 -7.65 7.23 -39.49
CA GLN A 202 -7.75 7.92 -40.76
C GLN A 202 -9.14 7.74 -41.36
N ARG A 203 -9.78 8.83 -41.80
CA ARG A 203 -11.06 8.76 -42.52
C ARG A 203 -10.82 8.43 -44.01
N LEU A 204 -11.56 7.45 -44.53
CA LEU A 204 -11.48 7.00 -45.93
C LEU A 204 -12.72 7.50 -46.70
N ASP A 205 -12.65 8.72 -47.24
CA ASP A 205 -13.75 9.27 -48.04
C ASP A 205 -13.83 8.63 -49.43
N ARG A 206 -15.03 8.16 -49.80
CA ARG A 206 -15.28 7.48 -51.09
C ARG A 206 -15.16 8.39 -52.32
N PHE A 207 -15.23 9.71 -52.15
CA PHE A 207 -15.37 10.67 -53.25
C PHE A 207 -14.12 11.48 -53.58
N SER A 208 -12.99 11.25 -52.90
CA SER A 208 -11.71 11.91 -53.24
C SER A 208 -11.01 11.18 -54.40
N THR A 209 -11.65 11.10 -55.57
CA THR A 209 -11.06 10.55 -56.80
C THR A 209 -10.01 11.46 -57.43
N LYS A 210 -9.82 12.68 -56.90
CA LYS A 210 -8.72 13.57 -57.33
C LYS A 210 -7.45 13.24 -56.57
N LYS A 211 -6.52 12.57 -57.27
CA LYS A 211 -5.11 12.20 -57.02
C LYS A 211 -4.18 13.27 -56.38
N LYS A 212 -4.66 14.15 -55.51
CA LYS A 212 -3.75 14.91 -54.63
C LYS A 212 -3.37 14.02 -53.47
N LYS A 213 -2.07 13.86 -53.24
CA LYS A 213 -1.42 13.40 -51.99
C LYS A 213 -1.88 14.30 -50.82
N LYS A 214 -3.17 14.31 -50.51
CA LYS A 214 -3.69 14.93 -49.30
C LYS A 214 -3.17 14.03 -48.20
N ASN A 215 -2.23 14.56 -47.41
CA ASN A 215 -1.68 13.94 -46.22
C ASN A 215 -2.77 13.14 -45.51
N ASP A 216 -2.45 11.91 -45.10
CA ASP A 216 -3.32 11.02 -44.37
C ASP A 216 -3.71 11.69 -43.04
N LEU A 217 -4.70 12.59 -43.10
CA LEU A 217 -5.14 13.36 -41.94
C LEU A 217 -5.71 12.39 -40.93
N LEU A 218 -5.15 12.42 -39.73
CA LEU A 218 -5.60 11.63 -38.60
C LEU A 218 -6.67 12.39 -37.83
N TYR A 219 -7.68 11.66 -37.41
CA TYR A 219 -8.78 12.16 -36.61
C TYR A 219 -8.90 11.31 -35.35
N TRP A 220 -9.15 11.98 -34.24
CA TRP A 220 -9.72 11.34 -33.07
C TRP A 220 -11.19 11.08 -33.35
N ILE A 221 -11.52 9.80 -33.47
CA ILE A 221 -12.90 9.34 -33.63
C ILE A 221 -13.44 9.07 -32.24
N VAL A 222 -14.54 9.72 -31.93
CA VAL A 222 -15.16 9.72 -30.61
C VAL A 222 -16.57 9.19 -30.75
N LEU A 223 -16.90 8.13 -29.99
CA LEU A 223 -18.27 7.71 -29.78
C LEU A 223 -18.73 8.30 -28.44
N ASN A 224 -19.72 9.19 -28.49
CA ASN A 224 -20.26 9.81 -27.28
C ASN A 224 -21.33 8.91 -26.61
N ASN A 225 -21.81 9.34 -25.44
CA ASN A 225 -22.81 8.58 -24.67
C ASN A 225 -24.20 8.47 -25.36
N GLU A 226 -24.46 9.30 -26.38
CA GLU A 226 -25.68 9.31 -27.21
C GLU A 226 -25.53 8.46 -28.49
N ASN A 227 -24.45 7.68 -28.60
CA ASN A 227 -24.10 6.91 -29.80
C ASN A 227 -23.89 7.77 -31.06
N MET A 228 -23.44 9.01 -30.90
CA MET A 228 -23.00 9.85 -32.00
C MET A 228 -21.48 9.71 -32.20
N ILE A 229 -21.07 9.58 -33.46
CA ILE A 229 -19.67 9.62 -33.86
C ILE A 229 -19.28 11.04 -34.22
N GLU A 230 -18.23 11.53 -33.56
CA GLU A 230 -17.58 12.80 -33.83
C GLU A 230 -16.16 12.58 -34.33
N PHE A 231 -15.69 13.52 -35.14
CA PHE A 231 -14.34 13.55 -35.70
C PHE A 231 -13.63 14.82 -35.24
N TRP A 232 -12.64 14.68 -34.37
CA TRP A 232 -11.81 15.79 -33.94
C TRP A 232 -10.45 15.71 -34.65
N PRO A 233 -9.91 16.82 -35.17
CA PRO A 233 -8.66 16.79 -35.92
C PRO A 233 -7.48 16.50 -34.97
N SER A 234 -6.58 15.60 -35.38
CA SER A 234 -5.26 15.49 -34.74
C SER A 234 -4.41 16.63 -35.29
N ASN A 235 -4.25 17.72 -34.52
CA ASN A 235 -3.48 18.87 -34.98
C ASN A 235 -1.98 18.53 -34.94
N ASP A 236 -1.28 18.66 -36.06
CA ASP A 236 0.19 18.70 -36.08
C ASP A 236 0.66 20.08 -35.58
N GLY A 237 0.69 20.28 -34.26
CA GLY A 237 1.53 21.27 -33.57
C GLY A 237 1.19 22.77 -33.62
N ASN A 238 0.28 23.29 -34.46
CA ASN A 238 0.13 24.77 -34.62
C ASN A 238 -1.29 25.38 -34.55
N SER A 239 -2.36 24.60 -34.45
CA SER A 239 -3.73 25.13 -34.28
C SER A 239 -4.23 24.89 -32.86
N LYS A 240 -4.86 25.93 -32.27
CA LYS A 240 -5.54 25.83 -30.96
C LYS A 240 -6.37 24.54 -30.92
N LYS A 241 -6.18 23.72 -29.89
CA LYS A 241 -6.91 22.47 -29.66
C LYS A 241 -8.40 22.78 -29.51
N THR A 242 -9.16 22.72 -30.59
CA THR A 242 -10.62 22.81 -30.53
C THR A 242 -11.18 21.41 -30.59
N GLU A 243 -11.74 20.93 -29.48
CA GLU A 243 -12.61 19.74 -29.41
C GLU A 243 -13.96 20.04 -30.10
N GLN A 244 -13.88 20.45 -31.35
CA GLN A 244 -15.02 20.75 -32.20
C GLN A 244 -14.96 19.78 -33.35
N SER A 245 -16.07 19.09 -33.59
CA SER A 245 -16.10 18.19 -34.72
C SER A 245 -15.98 18.96 -36.04
N VAL A 246 -15.06 18.52 -36.88
CA VAL A 246 -14.87 19.10 -38.23
C VAL A 246 -16.02 18.70 -39.17
N PHE A 247 -16.78 17.67 -38.78
CA PHE A 247 -17.89 17.12 -39.55
C PHE A 247 -19.16 17.13 -38.70
N PRO A 248 -20.35 17.13 -39.34
CA PRO A 248 -21.59 16.89 -38.62
C PRO A 248 -21.51 15.56 -37.86
N PRO A 249 -21.91 15.51 -36.58
CA PRO A 249 -21.98 14.26 -35.82
C PRO A 249 -22.84 13.21 -36.54
N ILE A 250 -22.41 11.95 -36.50
CA ILE A 250 -23.07 10.85 -37.21
C ILE A 250 -23.77 9.95 -36.17
N GLN A 251 -25.09 9.81 -36.26
CA GLN A 251 -25.82 8.80 -35.48
C GLN A 251 -25.31 7.40 -35.88
N CYS A 252 -24.84 6.64 -34.90
CA CYS A 252 -24.28 5.31 -35.13
C CYS A 252 -25.18 4.22 -34.56
N ASP A 253 -25.70 3.38 -35.45
CA ASP A 253 -26.54 2.24 -35.09
C ASP A 253 -25.75 0.93 -35.08
N VAL A 254 -24.77 0.81 -35.98
CA VAL A 254 -23.93 -0.37 -36.13
C VAL A 254 -22.50 0.05 -36.44
N ILE A 255 -21.54 -0.64 -35.83
CA ILE A 255 -20.12 -0.59 -36.20
C ILE A 255 -19.74 -1.98 -36.68
N SER A 256 -19.14 -2.06 -37.86
CA SER A 256 -18.64 -3.34 -38.38
C SER A 256 -17.26 -3.21 -38.98
N PHE A 257 -16.52 -4.32 -39.00
CA PHE A 257 -15.18 -4.36 -39.55
C PHE A 257 -15.14 -5.16 -40.85
N ASN A 258 -14.15 -4.86 -41.69
CA ASN A 258 -13.77 -5.78 -42.76
C ASN A 258 -13.19 -7.09 -42.18
N ARG A 259 -13.05 -8.12 -43.03
CA ARG A 259 -12.59 -9.45 -42.60
C ARG A 259 -11.23 -9.42 -41.90
N ASP A 260 -10.32 -8.58 -42.39
CA ASP A 260 -8.98 -8.35 -41.86
C ASP A 260 -8.94 -7.35 -40.70
N GLY A 261 -10.06 -6.74 -40.31
CA GLY A 261 -10.15 -5.79 -39.19
C GLY A 261 -9.57 -4.40 -39.47
N SER A 262 -8.80 -4.21 -40.55
CA SER A 262 -8.09 -2.96 -40.85
C SER A 262 -8.98 -1.73 -41.11
N LYS A 263 -10.28 -1.91 -41.36
CA LYS A 263 -11.23 -0.84 -41.67
C LYS A 263 -12.49 -1.01 -40.84
N MET A 264 -12.80 0.04 -40.08
CA MET A 264 -14.05 0.19 -39.35
C MET A 264 -15.06 0.92 -40.24
N LYS A 265 -16.26 0.36 -40.37
CA LYS A 265 -17.41 0.94 -41.07
C LYS A 265 -18.41 1.39 -40.02
N ILE A 266 -18.78 2.66 -40.10
CA ILE A 266 -19.77 3.29 -39.22
C ILE A 266 -21.07 3.39 -40.01
N HIS A 267 -22.14 2.85 -39.46
CA HIS A 267 -23.43 2.76 -40.12
C HIS A 267 -24.48 3.58 -39.37
N THR A 268 -25.26 4.38 -40.12
CA THR A 268 -26.44 5.10 -39.61
C THR A 268 -27.70 4.26 -39.67
N SER A 269 -27.65 3.11 -40.35
CA SER A 269 -28.64 2.04 -40.34
C SER A 269 -27.96 0.76 -40.82
N PRO A 270 -28.49 -0.45 -40.54
CA PRO A 270 -27.82 -1.72 -40.90
C PRO A 270 -27.40 -1.86 -42.38
N SER A 271 -28.04 -1.14 -43.31
CA SER A 271 -27.74 -1.16 -44.75
C SER A 271 -26.89 0.04 -45.23
N THR A 272 -26.73 1.08 -44.41
CA THR A 272 -26.16 2.37 -44.86
C THR A 272 -24.86 2.68 -44.14
N VAL A 273 -23.74 2.55 -44.86
CA VAL A 273 -22.42 2.96 -44.37
C VAL A 273 -22.27 4.48 -44.52
N ALA A 274 -22.28 5.21 -43.40
CA ALA A 274 -22.08 6.65 -43.39
C ALA A 274 -20.62 7.04 -43.66
N CYS A 275 -19.68 6.33 -43.02
CA CYS A 275 -18.26 6.52 -43.29
C CYS A 275 -17.44 5.25 -43.04
N THR A 276 -16.26 5.20 -43.64
CA THR A 276 -15.27 4.15 -43.38
C THR A 276 -13.99 4.79 -42.88
N VAL A 277 -13.39 4.21 -41.86
CA VAL A 277 -12.20 4.72 -41.20
C VAL A 277 -11.21 3.59 -40.99
N ARG A 278 -9.93 3.92 -40.94
CA ARG A 278 -8.82 2.99 -40.69
C ARG A 278 -8.17 3.39 -39.37
N PRO A 279 -8.28 2.59 -38.29
CA PRO A 279 -7.54 2.83 -37.06
C PRO A 279 -6.05 3.06 -37.34
N HIS A 280 -5.44 4.06 -36.70
CA HIS A 280 -4.06 4.43 -36.96
C HIS A 280 -3.09 3.29 -36.59
N ASP A 281 -3.29 2.69 -35.42
CA ASP A 281 -2.53 1.54 -34.95
C ASP A 281 -3.48 0.41 -34.58
N PHE A 282 -3.46 -0.65 -35.38
CA PHE A 282 -4.33 -1.80 -35.19
C PHE A 282 -3.96 -2.63 -33.96
N LYS A 283 -2.69 -2.60 -33.50
CA LYS A 283 -2.27 -3.35 -32.31
C LYS A 283 -2.85 -2.73 -31.04
N THR A 284 -2.85 -1.41 -30.96
CA THR A 284 -3.45 -0.69 -29.84
C THR A 284 -4.96 -0.47 -30.02
N PHE A 285 -5.57 -0.92 -31.12
CA PHE A 285 -7.01 -0.78 -31.33
C PHE A 285 -7.81 -1.94 -30.72
N ASN A 286 -8.81 -1.62 -29.90
CA ASN A 286 -9.67 -2.64 -29.28
C ASN A 286 -10.91 -2.93 -30.16
N ARG A 287 -10.79 -3.86 -31.10
CA ARG A 287 -11.89 -4.21 -32.02
C ARG A 287 -13.15 -4.63 -31.28
N ASP A 288 -13.05 -5.51 -30.30
CA ASP A 288 -14.21 -6.06 -29.59
C ASP A 288 -15.02 -4.96 -28.90
N LEU A 289 -14.32 -3.97 -28.34
CA LEU A 289 -14.95 -2.80 -27.74
C LEU A 289 -15.82 -2.08 -28.76
N TRP A 290 -15.25 -1.71 -29.91
CA TRP A 290 -15.94 -0.91 -30.92
C TRP A 290 -17.04 -1.69 -31.62
N GLU A 291 -16.81 -2.96 -32.00
CA GLU A 291 -17.76 -3.77 -32.77
C GLU A 291 -18.96 -4.24 -31.93
N TYR A 292 -18.73 -4.64 -30.66
CA TYR A 292 -19.76 -5.33 -29.88
C TYR A 292 -20.20 -4.57 -28.63
N ASN A 293 -19.29 -3.97 -27.87
CA ASN A 293 -19.63 -3.46 -26.54
C ASN A 293 -20.14 -2.02 -26.57
N SER A 294 -19.51 -1.17 -27.39
CA SER A 294 -19.67 0.28 -27.31
C SER A 294 -21.08 0.81 -27.59
N LEU A 295 -21.83 0.16 -28.48
CA LEU A 295 -23.19 0.53 -28.82
C LEU A 295 -24.25 -0.17 -27.97
N ARG A 296 -23.93 -1.33 -27.40
CA ARG A 296 -24.87 -2.14 -26.59
C ARG A 296 -24.96 -1.66 -25.15
N GLU A 297 -23.87 -1.12 -24.63
CA GLU A 297 -23.81 -0.65 -23.26
C GLU A 297 -24.01 0.87 -23.21
N LYS A 298 -24.78 1.35 -22.22
CA LYS A 298 -24.96 2.79 -21.99
C LYS A 298 -23.64 3.43 -21.53
N HIS A 299 -22.88 2.70 -20.74
CA HIS A 299 -21.59 3.12 -20.20
C HIS A 299 -20.54 2.10 -20.59
N VAL A 300 -19.37 2.60 -20.96
CA VAL A 300 -18.21 1.78 -21.32
C VAL A 300 -17.06 2.20 -20.42
N PRO A 301 -16.29 1.26 -19.87
CA PRO A 301 -15.13 1.58 -19.06
C PRO A 301 -14.05 2.24 -19.91
N PHE A 302 -13.66 3.47 -19.56
CA PHE A 302 -12.78 4.26 -20.41
C PHE A 302 -11.38 3.65 -20.54
N PHE A 303 -10.94 2.84 -19.56
CA PHE A 303 -9.68 2.09 -19.67
C PHE A 303 -9.57 1.24 -20.95
N GLN A 304 -10.70 0.81 -21.53
CA GLN A 304 -10.70 0.01 -22.75
C GLN A 304 -10.27 0.80 -24.00
N SER A 305 -10.37 2.13 -23.95
CA SER A 305 -9.93 3.07 -24.98
C SER A 305 -8.46 3.48 -24.82
N LEU A 306 -7.81 3.13 -23.70
CA LEU A 306 -6.41 3.43 -23.48
C LEU A 306 -5.51 2.57 -24.39
N GLY A 307 -4.36 3.14 -24.72
CA GLY A 307 -3.36 2.52 -25.58
C GLY A 307 -2.98 3.34 -26.80
N CYS A 308 -3.58 4.51 -27.04
CA CYS A 308 -3.05 5.47 -28.00
C CYS A 308 -2.16 6.49 -27.27
N SER A 309 -0.88 6.58 -27.66
CA SER A 309 0.08 7.57 -27.15
C SER A 309 0.56 8.46 -28.31
N MET A 310 0.06 9.68 -28.38
CA MET A 310 0.51 10.69 -29.35
C MET A 310 0.75 12.01 -28.62
N ASN A 311 1.51 12.93 -29.23
CA ASN A 311 1.81 14.22 -28.63
C ASN A 311 0.54 15.11 -28.51
N ASP A 312 -0.34 15.02 -29.51
CA ASP A 312 -1.54 15.86 -29.63
C ASP A 312 -2.82 15.10 -29.23
N MET A 313 -2.99 14.92 -27.92
CA MET A 313 -4.21 14.32 -27.35
C MET A 313 -5.28 15.38 -27.06
N PRO A 314 -6.57 15.07 -27.35
CA PRO A 314 -7.71 15.86 -26.90
C PRO A 314 -7.79 15.89 -25.38
N ASN A 315 -8.29 16.98 -24.81
CA ASN A 315 -8.48 17.14 -23.38
C ASN A 315 -9.45 16.08 -22.84
N SER A 316 -10.53 15.76 -23.53
CA SER A 316 -11.47 14.70 -23.17
C SER A 316 -10.79 13.31 -23.09
N TYR A 317 -9.74 13.05 -23.89
CA TYR A 317 -8.95 11.81 -23.76
C TYR A 317 -8.08 11.83 -22.50
N ILE A 318 -7.46 12.98 -22.21
CA ILE A 318 -6.66 13.20 -21.01
C ILE A 318 -7.56 13.07 -19.77
N GLU A 319 -8.69 13.76 -19.73
CA GLU A 319 -9.69 13.72 -18.65
C GLU A 319 -10.20 12.29 -18.40
N GLY A 320 -10.59 11.57 -19.45
CA GLY A 320 -10.98 10.16 -19.32
C GLY A 320 -9.84 9.27 -18.83
N THR A 321 -8.60 9.54 -19.26
CA THR A 321 -7.41 8.82 -18.78
C THR A 321 -7.16 9.08 -17.29
N VAL A 322 -7.22 10.35 -16.87
CA VAL A 322 -7.07 10.77 -15.47
C VAL A 322 -8.14 10.12 -14.61
N ALA A 323 -9.42 10.22 -14.99
CA ALA A 323 -10.53 9.59 -14.27
C ALA A 323 -10.34 8.07 -14.12
N THR A 324 -9.71 7.43 -15.11
CA THR A 324 -9.41 6.00 -15.07
C THR A 324 -8.24 5.68 -14.13
N ILE A 325 -7.19 6.51 -14.12
CA ILE A 325 -6.05 6.38 -13.19
C ILE A 325 -6.52 6.60 -11.74
N GLU A 326 -7.36 7.62 -11.54
CA GLU A 326 -8.00 8.01 -10.29
C GLU A 326 -9.03 7.03 -9.73
N CYS A 327 -9.29 5.93 -10.44
CA CYS A 327 -10.16 4.89 -9.94
C CYS A 327 -9.72 4.47 -8.53
N PRO A 328 -10.59 4.46 -7.50
CA PRO A 328 -10.23 4.08 -6.13
C PRO A 328 -9.65 2.67 -6.00
N LEU A 329 -9.92 1.82 -6.98
CA LEU A 329 -9.39 0.47 -7.07
C LEU A 329 -7.97 0.40 -7.66
N THR A 330 -7.44 1.54 -8.10
CA THR A 330 -6.13 1.75 -8.71
C THR A 330 -5.81 0.76 -9.83
N LEU A 331 -6.84 0.39 -10.61
CA LEU A 331 -6.73 -0.68 -11.61
C LEU A 331 -5.63 -0.43 -12.63
N VAL A 332 -5.48 0.82 -13.10
CA VAL A 332 -4.43 1.19 -14.05
C VAL A 332 -3.05 1.04 -13.41
N VAL A 333 -2.83 1.62 -12.23
CA VAL A 333 -1.56 1.52 -11.49
C VAL A 333 -1.18 0.05 -11.29
N ARG A 334 -2.08 -0.75 -10.73
CA ARG A 334 -1.84 -2.18 -10.45
C ARG A 334 -1.53 -2.99 -11.71
N THR A 335 -2.19 -2.65 -12.82
CA THR A 335 -1.95 -3.33 -14.10
C THR A 335 -0.62 -2.93 -14.71
N VAL A 336 -0.32 -1.63 -14.75
CA VAL A 336 0.92 -1.09 -15.32
C VAL A 336 2.14 -1.55 -14.51
N LEU A 337 2.04 -1.56 -13.17
CA LEU A 337 3.12 -2.02 -12.30
C LEU A 337 3.36 -3.54 -12.36
N ASN A 338 2.63 -4.28 -13.19
CA ASN A 338 2.92 -5.68 -13.37
C ASN A 338 4.21 -5.89 -14.18
N LYS A 339 5.06 -6.83 -13.74
CA LYS A 339 6.31 -7.20 -14.44
C LYS A 339 6.14 -7.68 -15.90
N LYS A 340 4.91 -7.98 -16.34
CA LYS A 340 4.60 -8.29 -17.74
C LYS A 340 4.34 -7.05 -18.61
N ILE A 341 4.10 -5.90 -17.99
CA ILE A 341 3.87 -4.62 -18.67
C ILE A 341 5.12 -3.75 -18.62
N ILE A 342 5.75 -3.64 -17.45
CA ILE A 342 6.98 -2.86 -17.26
C ILE A 342 8.18 -3.77 -17.04
N ASN A 343 9.34 -3.31 -17.52
CA ASN A 343 10.63 -3.87 -17.12
C ASN A 343 11.04 -3.25 -15.77
N THR A 344 11.22 -4.08 -14.74
CA THR A 344 11.59 -3.65 -13.38
C THR A 344 12.94 -2.96 -13.30
N ASP A 345 13.83 -3.17 -14.27
CA ASP A 345 15.15 -2.54 -14.26
C ASP A 345 15.10 -1.09 -14.77
N ASN A 346 14.10 -0.74 -15.59
CA ASN A 346 13.94 0.58 -16.22
C ASN A 346 12.54 1.15 -15.95
N CYS A 347 12.12 1.18 -14.69
CA CYS A 347 10.78 1.61 -14.29
C CYS A 347 10.72 2.94 -13.52
N GLU A 348 11.87 3.60 -13.30
CA GLU A 348 11.95 4.86 -12.55
C GLU A 348 11.09 5.97 -13.19
N ASN A 349 11.07 6.08 -14.52
CA ASN A 349 10.21 7.01 -15.24
C ASN A 349 8.71 6.73 -15.05
N VAL A 350 8.32 5.46 -14.92
CA VAL A 350 6.93 5.06 -14.63
C VAL A 350 6.57 5.42 -13.20
N PHE A 351 7.48 5.21 -12.25
CA PHE A 351 7.30 5.62 -10.86
C PHE A 351 7.17 7.13 -10.75
N ASP A 352 8.02 7.89 -11.44
CA ASP A 352 7.97 9.34 -11.44
C ASP A 352 6.70 9.88 -12.08
N ALA A 353 6.25 9.29 -13.19
CA ALA A 353 4.99 9.66 -13.82
C ALA A 353 3.79 9.42 -12.89
N PHE A 354 3.66 8.23 -12.28
CA PHE A 354 2.58 8.00 -11.33
C PHE A 354 2.69 8.89 -10.10
N PHE A 355 3.88 9.06 -9.55
CA PHE A 355 4.08 9.91 -8.37
C PHE A 355 3.70 11.37 -8.66
N THR A 356 4.07 11.87 -9.84
CA THR A 356 3.71 13.22 -10.31
C THR A 356 2.21 13.37 -10.49
N ILE A 357 1.55 12.40 -11.13
CA ILE A 357 0.08 12.38 -11.28
C ILE A 357 -0.60 12.41 -9.90
N TYR A 358 -0.27 11.48 -9.01
CA TYR A 358 -0.92 11.39 -7.71
C TYR A 358 -0.56 12.53 -6.76
N SER A 359 0.61 13.16 -6.92
CA SER A 359 0.98 14.37 -6.16
C SER A 359 0.15 15.58 -6.61
N HIS A 360 0.00 15.78 -7.93
CA HIS A 360 -0.85 16.84 -8.49
C HIS A 360 -2.30 16.70 -8.00
N LEU A 361 -2.80 15.46 -7.96
CA LEU A 361 -4.15 15.13 -7.51
C LEU A 361 -4.32 15.10 -5.99
N LYS A 362 -3.25 15.29 -5.20
CA LYS A 362 -3.24 15.18 -3.73
C LYS A 362 -3.71 13.81 -3.22
N ARG A 363 -3.40 12.74 -3.95
CA ARG A 363 -3.82 11.35 -3.68
C ARG A 363 -2.64 10.38 -3.46
N VAL A 364 -1.47 10.87 -3.08
CA VAL A 364 -0.25 10.04 -2.95
C VAL A 364 -0.42 8.84 -2.01
N HIS A 365 -1.25 8.95 -0.96
CA HIS A 365 -1.58 7.82 -0.08
C HIS A 365 -2.07 6.61 -0.86
N GLU A 366 -2.98 6.82 -1.80
CA GLU A 366 -3.59 5.77 -2.60
C GLU A 366 -2.57 5.08 -3.53
N LEU A 367 -1.66 5.85 -4.14
CA LEU A 367 -0.56 5.30 -4.92
C LEU A 367 0.34 4.41 -4.05
N LEU A 368 0.80 4.93 -2.91
CA LEU A 368 1.69 4.19 -2.02
C LEU A 368 1.04 2.89 -1.52
N THR A 369 -0.23 2.96 -1.12
CA THR A 369 -1.01 1.77 -0.73
C THR A 369 -1.13 0.78 -1.90
N ALA A 370 -1.37 1.26 -3.13
CA ALA A 370 -1.44 0.40 -4.30
C ALA A 370 -0.13 -0.35 -4.57
N VAL A 371 1.02 0.32 -4.51
CA VAL A 371 2.33 -0.32 -4.72
C VAL A 371 2.62 -1.35 -3.62
N VAL A 372 2.41 -0.98 -2.36
CA VAL A 372 2.68 -1.85 -1.20
C VAL A 372 1.80 -3.10 -1.25
N VAL A 373 0.48 -2.92 -1.40
CA VAL A 373 -0.48 -4.03 -1.40
C VAL A 373 -0.26 -4.94 -2.60
N GLU A 374 -0.08 -4.40 -3.80
CA GLU A 374 0.02 -5.21 -5.02
C GLU A 374 1.21 -6.18 -4.98
N ASP A 375 2.31 -5.75 -4.37
CA ASP A 375 3.51 -6.56 -4.23
C ASP A 375 3.45 -7.50 -3.02
N LEU A 376 3.19 -6.95 -1.83
CA LEU A 376 3.29 -7.72 -0.58
C LEU A 376 2.14 -8.71 -0.39
N GLN A 377 0.97 -8.51 -1.01
CA GLN A 377 -0.14 -9.48 -0.91
C GLN A 377 0.25 -10.89 -1.36
N LYS A 378 1.25 -11.01 -2.24
CA LYS A 378 1.77 -12.26 -2.79
C LYS A 378 2.67 -13.00 -1.79
N VAL A 379 3.17 -12.30 -0.77
CA VAL A 379 4.05 -12.83 0.25
C VAL A 379 3.25 -13.65 1.25
N LYS A 380 3.57 -14.95 1.35
CA LYS A 380 2.89 -15.89 2.27
C LYS A 380 3.45 -15.85 3.68
N LYS A 381 4.75 -15.55 3.82
CA LYS A 381 5.51 -15.64 5.07
C LYS A 381 6.14 -14.28 5.40
N PRO A 382 5.97 -13.74 6.62
CA PRO A 382 6.53 -12.45 7.02
C PRO A 382 8.05 -12.33 6.82
N GLU A 383 8.78 -13.44 6.93
CA GLU A 383 10.23 -13.53 6.76
C GLU A 383 10.69 -13.20 5.33
N LEU A 384 9.79 -13.33 4.35
CA LEU A 384 10.05 -13.06 2.94
C LEU A 384 9.65 -11.63 2.52
N LEU A 385 9.17 -10.81 3.46
CA LEU A 385 8.85 -9.42 3.16
C LEU A 385 10.11 -8.68 2.71
N PHE A 386 10.03 -8.06 1.53
CA PHE A 386 11.14 -7.34 0.92
C PHE A 386 12.41 -8.19 0.68
N SER A 387 12.34 -9.52 0.61
CA SER A 387 13.53 -10.34 0.30
C SER A 387 13.86 -10.34 -1.20
N GLU A 388 12.83 -10.31 -2.06
CA GLU A 388 12.98 -10.34 -3.52
C GLU A 388 13.16 -8.93 -4.09
N ASN A 389 13.88 -8.82 -5.22
CA ASN A 389 13.94 -7.59 -6.01
C ASN A 389 12.64 -7.44 -6.80
N SER A 390 11.64 -6.89 -6.13
CA SER A 390 10.30 -6.66 -6.67
C SER A 390 10.08 -5.22 -7.11
N VAL A 391 8.93 -4.95 -7.74
CA VAL A 391 8.49 -3.60 -8.14
C VAL A 391 8.43 -2.67 -6.94
N LEU A 392 7.94 -3.16 -5.79
CA LEU A 392 7.93 -2.38 -4.56
C LEU A 392 9.34 -2.05 -4.06
N THR A 393 10.29 -2.98 -4.12
CA THR A 393 11.66 -2.68 -3.67
C THR A 393 12.36 -1.64 -4.57
N LYS A 394 12.10 -1.67 -5.88
CA LYS A 394 12.56 -0.64 -6.82
C LYS A 394 11.88 0.70 -6.58
N PHE A 395 10.57 0.68 -6.32
CA PHE A 395 9.83 1.88 -5.94
C PHE A 395 10.34 2.49 -4.63
N ILE A 396 10.67 1.67 -3.63
CA ILE A 396 11.29 2.12 -2.38
C ILE A 396 12.63 2.79 -2.68
N GLN A 397 13.49 2.18 -3.50
CA GLN A 397 14.77 2.80 -3.88
C GLN A 397 14.57 4.20 -4.51
N TYR A 398 13.68 4.32 -5.49
CA TYR A 398 13.28 5.60 -6.08
C TYR A 398 12.77 6.59 -5.03
N PHE A 399 11.92 6.14 -4.10
CA PHE A 399 11.34 6.97 -3.06
C PHE A 399 12.38 7.46 -2.05
N LEU A 400 13.34 6.60 -1.69
CA LEU A 400 14.43 6.94 -0.78
C LEU A 400 15.35 8.00 -1.38
N GLN A 401 15.68 7.93 -2.67
CA GLN A 401 16.49 8.94 -3.36
C GLN A 401 15.89 10.35 -3.23
N LYS A 402 14.56 10.49 -3.16
CA LYS A 402 13.87 11.78 -3.00
C LYS A 402 13.87 12.33 -1.57
N TYR A 403 13.89 11.46 -0.55
CA TYR A 403 13.50 11.84 0.81
C TYR A 403 14.51 11.50 1.91
N THR A 404 15.73 11.08 1.55
CA THR A 404 16.71 10.55 2.54
C THR A 404 18.03 11.30 2.61
N LYS A 405 18.24 12.34 1.80
CA LYS A 405 19.50 13.09 1.77
C LYS A 405 19.93 13.57 3.16
N ASP A 406 19.05 14.31 3.85
CA ASP A 406 19.33 14.82 5.20
C ASP A 406 19.57 13.69 6.21
N TYR A 407 18.88 12.56 6.05
CA TYR A 407 19.06 11.39 6.91
C TYR A 407 20.44 10.76 6.72
N PHE A 408 20.90 10.67 5.48
CA PHE A 408 22.25 10.20 5.18
C PHE A 408 23.30 11.14 5.80
N GLU A 409 23.18 12.44 5.52
CA GLU A 409 24.14 13.46 5.95
C GLU A 409 24.25 13.59 7.47
N VAL A 410 23.14 13.48 8.20
CA VAL A 410 23.11 13.70 9.66
C VAL A 410 23.29 12.40 10.44
N VAL A 411 22.70 11.29 9.98
CA VAL A 411 22.62 10.05 10.77
C VAL A 411 23.58 8.99 10.25
N VAL A 412 23.47 8.63 8.97
CA VAL A 412 24.26 7.51 8.43
C VAL A 412 25.74 7.86 8.33
N SER A 413 26.09 9.07 7.92
CA SER A 413 27.49 9.54 7.89
C SER A 413 28.19 9.38 9.24
N GLN A 414 27.51 9.69 10.35
CA GLN A 414 28.03 9.53 11.71
C GLN A 414 28.25 8.05 12.06
N ILE A 415 27.30 7.18 11.70
CA ILE A 415 27.46 5.73 11.85
C ILE A 415 28.69 5.26 11.08
N LEU A 416 28.87 5.72 9.83
CA LEU A 416 30.01 5.35 8.99
C LEU A 416 31.33 5.79 9.60
N TYR A 417 31.41 7.01 10.15
CA TYR A 417 32.61 7.47 10.87
C TYR A 417 32.88 6.70 12.16
N GLU A 418 31.85 6.32 12.93
CA GLU A 418 32.05 5.47 14.11
C GLU A 418 32.53 4.06 13.74
N VAL A 419 32.04 3.48 12.63
CA VAL A 419 32.54 2.19 12.13
C VAL A 419 33.99 2.33 11.65
N ASP A 420 34.32 3.37 10.89
CA ASP A 420 35.67 3.65 10.39
C ASP A 420 36.69 3.83 11.53
N ARG A 421 36.31 4.53 12.61
CA ARG A 421 37.14 4.70 13.82
C ARG A 421 37.44 3.40 14.56
N ASN A 422 36.58 2.40 14.43
CA ASN A 422 36.74 1.08 15.06
C ASN A 422 37.30 0.03 14.10
N ALA A 423 37.63 0.39 12.85
CA ALA A 423 38.20 -0.51 11.87
C ALA A 423 39.64 -0.94 12.23
N PRO A 424 40.07 -2.18 11.89
CA PRO A 424 39.26 -3.28 11.37
C PRO A 424 38.43 -3.96 12.48
N LEU A 425 37.19 -4.37 12.18
CA LEU A 425 36.30 -5.02 13.17
C LEU A 425 36.67 -6.49 13.42
N ASN A 426 37.22 -7.18 12.42
CA ASN A 426 37.69 -8.56 12.48
C ASN A 426 36.63 -9.57 12.97
N LEU A 427 35.34 -9.36 12.67
CA LEU A 427 34.24 -10.12 13.31
C LEU A 427 34.28 -11.65 13.11
N LYS A 428 34.99 -12.12 12.06
CA LYS A 428 35.18 -13.53 11.74
C LYS A 428 36.45 -14.16 12.33
N ASN A 429 37.26 -13.40 13.07
CA ASN A 429 38.59 -13.81 13.59
C ASN A 429 39.61 -14.24 12.52
N GLU A 430 39.39 -13.96 11.23
CA GLU A 430 40.30 -14.36 10.15
C GLU A 430 41.57 -13.50 10.10
N ASN A 431 41.49 -12.23 10.54
CA ASN A 431 42.54 -11.22 10.35
C ASN A 431 43.03 -10.55 11.67
N GLY A 432 42.74 -11.13 12.83
CA GLY A 432 43.20 -10.63 14.13
C GLY A 432 42.18 -10.79 15.27
N PRO A 433 42.54 -10.41 16.50
CA PRO A 433 41.67 -10.55 17.66
C PRO A 433 40.50 -9.55 17.63
N VAL A 434 39.27 -10.06 17.78
CA VAL A 434 38.08 -9.24 18.03
C VAL A 434 38.20 -8.55 19.39
N LYS A 435 37.69 -7.32 19.50
CA LYS A 435 37.57 -6.56 20.75
C LYS A 435 36.08 -6.47 21.16
N PRO A 436 35.54 -7.41 21.95
CA PRO A 436 34.10 -7.52 22.20
C PRO A 436 33.47 -6.25 22.82
N GLU A 437 34.14 -5.62 23.78
CA GLU A 437 33.69 -4.36 24.41
C GLU A 437 33.56 -3.23 23.37
N ALA A 438 34.53 -3.12 22.46
CA ALA A 438 34.51 -2.09 21.42
C ALA A 438 33.34 -2.32 20.45
N ILE A 439 33.06 -3.58 20.09
CA ILE A 439 31.92 -3.93 19.25
C ILE A 439 30.58 -3.65 19.95
N ALA A 440 30.45 -4.01 21.23
CA ALA A 440 29.25 -3.69 22.02
C ALA A 440 29.05 -2.17 22.16
N GLY A 441 30.12 -1.42 22.42
CA GLY A 441 30.09 0.04 22.46
C GLY A 441 29.77 0.68 21.10
N LEU A 442 30.24 0.11 20.00
CA LEU A 442 29.89 0.55 18.65
C LEU A 442 28.40 0.36 18.37
N LEU A 443 27.83 -0.80 18.72
CA LEU A 443 26.39 -1.05 18.61
C LEU A 443 25.58 -0.03 19.41
N GLU A 444 25.96 0.22 20.66
CA GLU A 444 25.30 1.21 21.53
C GLU A 444 25.29 2.60 20.90
N LYS A 445 26.46 3.10 20.48
CA LYS A 445 26.60 4.40 19.83
C LYS A 445 25.77 4.51 18.56
N CYS A 446 25.77 3.49 17.70
CA CYS A 446 24.97 3.51 16.47
C CYS A 446 23.47 3.52 16.78
N VAL A 447 23.02 2.79 17.79
CA VAL A 447 21.61 2.84 18.25
C VAL A 447 21.29 4.22 18.84
N ASP A 448 22.20 4.82 19.63
CA ASP A 448 22.03 6.18 20.17
C ASP A 448 21.88 7.21 19.05
N ILE A 449 22.77 7.18 18.05
CA ILE A 449 22.73 8.07 16.88
C ILE A 449 21.39 7.93 16.16
N ILE A 450 20.94 6.71 15.85
CA ILE A 450 19.66 6.49 15.16
C ILE A 450 18.47 6.99 15.98
N CYS A 451 18.40 6.61 17.26
CA CYS A 451 17.23 6.91 18.09
C CYS A 451 17.12 8.41 18.40
N SER A 452 18.26 9.09 18.65
CA SER A 452 18.30 10.52 18.93
C SER A 452 17.92 11.40 17.73
N HIS A 453 18.13 10.91 16.51
CA HIS A 453 17.81 11.62 15.27
C HIS A 453 16.54 11.11 14.57
N SER A 454 15.62 10.50 15.32
CA SER A 454 14.34 10.00 14.78
C SER A 454 13.50 11.09 14.08
N ASN A 455 13.67 12.35 14.46
CA ASN A 455 13.02 13.53 13.89
C ASN A 455 13.55 13.94 12.50
N ILE A 456 14.70 13.41 12.07
CA ILE A 456 15.27 13.64 10.73
C ILE A 456 14.56 12.78 9.68
N ILE A 457 13.91 11.68 10.08
CA ILE A 457 13.09 10.88 9.19
C ILE A 457 11.90 11.73 8.70
N THR A 458 11.87 11.95 7.40
CA THR A 458 10.89 12.83 6.75
C THR A 458 9.45 12.31 6.93
N PRO A 459 8.44 13.20 6.96
CA PRO A 459 7.03 12.81 7.06
C PRO A 459 6.61 11.84 5.94
N GLN A 460 7.19 11.95 4.75
CA GLN A 460 6.89 11.11 3.59
C GLN A 460 7.37 9.66 3.81
N LEU A 461 8.54 9.47 4.42
CA LEU A 461 9.04 8.13 4.80
C LEU A 461 8.21 7.53 5.93
N ARG A 462 7.83 8.34 6.93
CA ARG A 462 6.93 7.91 8.01
C ARG A 462 5.57 7.48 7.45
N HIS A 463 5.05 8.21 6.47
CA HIS A 463 3.81 7.87 5.79
C HIS A 463 3.89 6.53 5.02
N LEU A 464 4.96 6.29 4.24
CA LEU A 464 5.17 4.99 3.60
C LEU A 464 5.29 3.87 4.65
N THR A 465 5.97 4.14 5.75
CA THR A 465 6.14 3.18 6.86
C THR A 465 4.81 2.86 7.54
N SER A 466 3.93 3.85 7.69
CA SER A 466 2.56 3.66 8.19
C SER A 466 1.75 2.72 7.28
N ILE A 467 1.84 2.90 5.96
CA ILE A 467 1.17 2.00 5.00
C ILE A 467 1.70 0.55 5.12
N ILE A 468 3.02 0.37 5.26
CA ILE A 468 3.64 -0.96 5.45
C ILE A 468 3.20 -1.58 6.78
N GLN A 469 3.15 -0.79 7.86
CA GLN A 469 2.64 -1.23 9.16
C GLN A 469 1.19 -1.74 9.00
N ASN A 470 0.32 -0.93 8.40
CA ASN A 470 -1.08 -1.28 8.21
C ASN A 470 -1.26 -2.55 7.39
N PHE A 471 -0.49 -2.69 6.30
CA PHE A 471 -0.46 -3.93 5.56
C PHE A 471 -0.09 -5.12 6.45
N ALA A 472 0.98 -5.01 7.24
CA ALA A 472 1.44 -6.10 8.11
C ALA A 472 0.43 -6.47 9.21
N ILE A 473 -0.28 -5.49 9.77
CA ILE A 473 -1.40 -5.74 10.69
C ILE A 473 -2.51 -6.49 10.00
N ILE A 474 -3.03 -5.93 8.91
CA ILE A 474 -4.20 -6.49 8.24
C ILE A 474 -3.87 -7.87 7.69
N LYS A 475 -2.64 -8.13 7.23
CA LYS A 475 -2.27 -9.41 6.64
C LYS A 475 -1.89 -10.47 7.68
N PHE A 476 -1.13 -10.11 8.71
CA PHE A 476 -0.49 -11.09 9.59
C PHE A 476 -0.93 -10.99 11.06
N GLY A 477 -1.51 -9.87 11.47
CA GLY A 477 -2.18 -9.74 12.76
C GLY A 477 -1.33 -9.91 14.01
N ARG A 478 0.00 -9.83 13.93
CA ARG A 478 0.88 -9.98 15.11
C ARG A 478 1.96 -8.92 15.17
N LYS A 479 2.20 -8.39 16.37
CA LYS A 479 3.23 -7.38 16.67
C LYS A 479 4.62 -7.77 16.19
N LYS A 480 5.00 -9.05 16.34
CA LYS A 480 6.26 -9.59 15.80
C LYS A 480 6.39 -9.33 14.30
N PHE A 481 5.33 -9.60 13.54
CA PHE A 481 5.35 -9.47 12.08
C PHE A 481 5.33 -8.01 11.62
N ILE A 482 4.70 -7.12 12.40
CA ILE A 482 4.82 -5.68 12.21
C ILE A 482 6.29 -5.28 12.36
N TYR A 483 6.93 -5.63 13.48
CA TYR A 483 8.33 -5.32 13.72
C TYR A 483 9.23 -5.86 12.60
N MET A 484 9.00 -7.10 12.14
CA MET A 484 9.76 -7.69 11.03
C MET A 484 9.58 -6.92 9.73
N ALA A 485 8.34 -6.56 9.36
CA ALA A 485 8.05 -5.78 8.16
C ALA A 485 8.74 -4.40 8.20
N LEU A 486 8.62 -3.71 9.33
CA LEU A 486 9.20 -2.39 9.53
C LEU A 486 10.73 -2.43 9.57
N THR A 487 11.32 -3.46 10.19
CA THR A 487 12.77 -3.68 10.21
C THR A 487 13.30 -4.01 8.82
N ALA A 488 12.60 -4.85 8.06
CA ALA A 488 12.98 -5.17 6.68
C ALA A 488 12.90 -3.93 5.77
N PHE A 489 11.88 -3.08 5.94
CA PHE A 489 11.83 -1.80 5.25
C PHE A 489 12.97 -0.87 5.67
N TYR A 490 13.03 -0.52 6.97
CA TYR A 490 13.91 0.51 7.50
C TYR A 490 15.38 0.11 7.42
N TYR A 491 15.74 -1.10 7.82
CA TYR A 491 17.13 -1.51 7.83
C TYR A 491 17.54 -2.12 6.50
N LEU A 492 16.90 -3.21 6.07
CA LEU A 492 17.36 -3.97 4.91
C LEU A 492 17.26 -3.17 3.61
N ARG A 493 16.21 -2.35 3.42
CA ARG A 493 16.01 -1.58 2.17
C ARG A 493 16.42 -0.12 2.26
N PHE A 494 16.53 0.46 3.45
CA PHE A 494 16.87 1.88 3.63
C PHE A 494 18.28 2.09 4.22
N VAL A 495 18.54 1.73 5.46
CA VAL A 495 19.83 2.06 6.12
C VAL A 495 21.00 1.18 5.65
N LYS A 496 20.80 -0.13 5.49
CA LYS A 496 21.87 -1.07 5.12
C LYS A 496 22.53 -0.71 3.78
N PRO A 497 21.80 -0.41 2.69
CA PRO A 497 22.43 0.01 1.44
C PRO A 497 23.28 1.26 1.58
N MET A 498 22.87 2.23 2.42
CA MET A 498 23.65 3.44 2.68
C MET A 498 24.96 3.16 3.44
N ILE A 499 24.95 2.19 4.34
CA ILE A 499 26.16 1.75 5.05
C ILE A 499 27.12 1.02 4.11
N VAL A 500 26.59 0.11 3.27
CA VAL A 500 27.42 -0.74 2.41
C VAL A 500 27.94 0.01 1.18
N HIS A 501 27.16 0.97 0.65
CA HIS A 501 27.48 1.72 -0.57
C HIS A 501 27.23 3.23 -0.39
N PRO A 502 27.97 3.92 0.50
CA PRO A 502 27.72 5.34 0.80
C PRO A 502 27.89 6.27 -0.41
N SER A 503 28.78 5.94 -1.34
CA SER A 503 29.04 6.73 -2.56
C SER A 503 27.84 6.84 -3.50
N GLN A 504 26.84 5.97 -3.38
CA GLN A 504 25.58 6.08 -4.13
C GLN A 504 24.67 7.21 -3.61
N TYR A 505 24.89 7.67 -2.38
CA TYR A 505 24.07 8.68 -1.70
C TYR A 505 24.81 10.02 -1.59
N ASP A 506 26.13 9.98 -1.42
CA ASP A 506 27.01 11.15 -1.51
C ASP A 506 28.32 10.76 -2.19
N SER A 507 28.52 11.25 -3.42
CA SER A 507 29.71 10.95 -4.21
C SER A 507 31.00 11.56 -3.65
N ASN A 508 30.89 12.54 -2.74
CA ASN A 508 32.02 13.21 -2.10
C ASN A 508 32.32 12.63 -0.71
N PHE A 509 31.58 11.61 -0.28
CA PHE A 509 31.79 11.00 1.03
C PHE A 509 33.02 10.08 1.00
N HIS A 510 33.97 10.35 1.90
CA HIS A 510 35.23 9.61 2.01
C HIS A 510 35.50 9.17 3.45
N LEU A 511 36.08 7.98 3.60
CA LEU A 511 36.49 7.40 4.89
C LEU A 511 38.01 7.26 4.98
N SER A 512 38.55 7.18 6.19
CA SER A 512 40.00 7.03 6.37
C SER A 512 40.46 5.61 5.99
N ASN A 513 39.62 4.60 6.22
CA ASN A 513 39.89 3.19 5.92
C ASN A 513 38.94 2.63 4.84
N GLU A 514 38.81 3.31 3.70
CA GLU A 514 37.93 2.90 2.57
C GLU A 514 38.17 1.46 2.10
N ASN A 515 39.40 0.95 2.20
CA ASN A 515 39.77 -0.41 1.79
C ASN A 515 39.43 -1.49 2.84
N SER A 516 38.86 -1.13 3.99
CA SER A 516 38.52 -2.10 5.04
C SER A 516 37.16 -2.75 4.78
N ASN A 517 37.07 -4.06 4.96
CA ASN A 517 35.79 -4.81 4.93
C ASN A 517 34.87 -4.51 6.13
N SER A 518 35.13 -3.44 6.89
CA SER A 518 34.45 -3.10 8.14
C SER A 518 33.00 -2.70 7.92
N LEU A 519 32.65 -2.00 6.83
CA LEU A 519 31.27 -1.57 6.59
C LEU A 519 30.33 -2.76 6.30
N PRO A 520 30.65 -3.68 5.37
CA PRO A 520 29.84 -4.88 5.17
C PRO A 520 29.78 -5.78 6.41
N GLU A 521 30.89 -5.92 7.15
CA GLU A 521 30.94 -6.67 8.41
C GLU A 521 29.99 -6.08 9.46
N PHE A 522 30.06 -4.76 9.68
CA PHE A 522 29.15 -4.05 10.58
C PHE A 522 27.70 -4.18 10.14
N ALA A 523 27.42 -4.03 8.85
CA ALA A 523 26.08 -4.17 8.31
C ALA A 523 25.50 -5.58 8.55
N GLN A 524 26.32 -6.62 8.50
CA GLN A 524 25.89 -7.98 8.85
C GLN A 524 25.67 -8.15 10.36
N LEU A 525 26.58 -7.63 11.18
CA LEU A 525 26.44 -7.63 12.64
C LEU A 525 25.14 -6.94 13.09
N PHE A 526 24.91 -5.74 12.58
CA PHE A 526 23.73 -4.95 12.92
C PHE A 526 22.46 -5.64 12.43
N GLN A 527 22.48 -6.32 11.26
CA GLN A 527 21.34 -7.14 10.83
C GLN A 527 21.01 -8.25 11.85
N SER A 528 22.02 -8.97 12.33
CA SER A 528 21.84 -10.01 13.35
C SER A 528 21.37 -9.42 14.69
N PHE A 529 21.76 -8.20 15.02
CA PHE A 529 21.25 -7.46 16.18
C PHE A 529 19.76 -7.12 16.05
N LEU A 530 19.24 -6.91 14.85
CA LEU A 530 17.82 -6.59 14.66
C LEU A 530 16.90 -7.81 14.70
N HIS A 531 17.43 -9.02 14.52
CA HIS A 531 16.66 -10.24 14.68
C HIS A 531 16.35 -10.49 16.15
N LEU A 532 15.11 -10.20 16.57
CA LEU A 532 14.63 -10.54 17.90
C LEU A 532 14.52 -12.06 18.02
N ASN A 533 15.35 -12.66 18.87
CA ASN A 533 15.39 -14.10 19.14
C ASN A 533 14.13 -14.55 19.88
N LEU A 534 13.02 -14.70 19.16
CA LEU A 534 11.77 -15.15 19.76
C LEU A 534 11.65 -16.67 19.75
N HIS A 535 12.24 -17.39 18.79
CA HIS A 535 12.21 -18.86 18.76
C HIS A 535 13.38 -19.44 17.93
N GLY A 536 14.44 -19.94 18.57
CA GLY A 536 15.36 -20.94 18.00
C GLY A 536 16.24 -20.58 16.78
N ASP A 537 16.02 -19.46 16.09
CA ASP A 537 16.87 -19.01 14.99
C ASP A 537 18.28 -18.64 15.49
N ARG A 538 19.27 -18.69 14.58
CA ARG A 538 20.66 -18.29 14.85
C ARG A 538 20.75 -16.83 15.25
N GLY A 539 20.55 -16.59 16.54
CA GLY A 539 20.56 -15.25 17.10
C GLY A 539 21.91 -14.57 17.03
N LEU A 540 21.94 -13.27 17.31
CA LEU A 540 23.16 -12.47 17.42
C LEU A 540 24.26 -13.21 18.20
N PHE A 541 23.95 -13.77 19.37
CA PHE A 541 24.91 -14.46 20.23
C PHE A 541 25.35 -15.85 19.72
N GLN A 542 24.53 -16.51 18.90
CA GLN A 542 24.96 -17.74 18.22
C GLN A 542 25.93 -17.41 17.08
N THR A 543 25.66 -16.32 16.35
CA THR A 543 26.52 -15.84 15.26
C THR A 543 27.81 -15.21 15.78
N TYR A 544 27.74 -14.52 16.92
CA TYR A 544 28.85 -13.80 17.55
C TYR A 544 28.95 -14.15 19.05
N PRO A 545 29.46 -15.34 19.41
CA PRO A 545 29.51 -15.82 20.80
C PRO A 545 30.30 -14.92 21.75
N PHE A 546 31.28 -14.18 21.24
CA PHE A 546 32.07 -13.24 22.04
C PHE A 546 31.25 -12.09 22.64
N LEU A 547 30.03 -11.83 22.15
CA LEU A 547 29.11 -10.83 22.69
C LEU A 547 28.27 -11.34 23.86
N GLU A 548 28.32 -12.63 24.22
CA GLU A 548 27.50 -13.20 25.31
C GLU A 548 27.78 -12.50 26.65
N ALA A 549 29.01 -12.04 26.88
CA ALA A 549 29.39 -11.25 28.06
C ALA A 549 28.62 -9.92 28.18
N PHE A 550 28.08 -9.39 27.07
CA PHE A 550 27.34 -8.13 26.99
C PHE A 550 25.84 -8.32 26.77
N LYS A 551 25.34 -9.55 26.92
CA LYS A 551 23.96 -9.91 26.54
C LYS A 551 22.89 -9.00 27.14
N GLN A 552 22.94 -8.71 28.43
CA GLN A 552 21.92 -7.86 29.08
C GLN A 552 21.93 -6.43 28.53
N ARG A 553 23.12 -5.85 28.32
CA ARG A 553 23.30 -4.53 27.69
C ARG A 553 22.74 -4.53 26.27
N ILE A 554 23.07 -5.54 25.48
CA ILE A 554 22.60 -5.67 24.09
C ILE A 554 21.09 -5.89 24.02
N LEU A 555 20.49 -6.71 24.89
CA LEU A 555 19.04 -6.91 24.95
C LEU A 555 18.30 -5.61 25.28
N ALA A 556 18.82 -4.80 26.21
CA ALA A 556 18.27 -3.48 26.51
C ALA A 556 18.34 -2.53 25.30
N LEU A 557 19.44 -2.58 24.53
CA LEU A 557 19.56 -1.84 23.27
C LEU A 557 18.58 -2.33 22.20
N GLN A 558 18.39 -3.65 22.06
CA GLN A 558 17.42 -4.23 21.14
C GLN A 558 16.00 -3.78 21.46
N ASP A 559 15.60 -3.77 22.74
CA ASP A 559 14.29 -3.29 23.16
C ASP A 559 14.11 -1.81 22.81
N ARG A 560 15.08 -0.96 23.16
CA ARG A 560 15.04 0.48 22.82
C ARG A 560 14.93 0.69 21.31
N PHE A 561 15.70 -0.05 20.51
CA PHE A 561 15.63 0.05 19.06
C PHE A 561 14.31 -0.47 18.51
N ALA A 562 13.73 -1.54 19.10
CA ALA A 562 12.43 -2.05 18.71
C ALA A 562 11.31 -1.02 18.93
N ARG A 563 11.37 -0.27 20.04
CA ARG A 563 10.47 0.87 20.29
C ARG A 563 10.61 1.94 19.21
N PHE A 564 11.84 2.29 18.83
CA PHE A 564 12.10 3.22 17.73
C PHE A 564 11.49 2.72 16.42
N ILE A 565 11.75 1.46 16.01
CA ILE A 565 11.18 0.87 14.79
C ILE A 565 9.66 0.93 14.78
N LEU A 566 9.02 0.62 15.91
CA LEU A 566 7.56 0.65 16.04
C LEU A 566 6.98 2.08 16.03
N SER A 567 7.80 3.11 16.29
CA SER A 567 7.42 4.54 16.21
C SER A 567 7.65 5.19 14.84
N LEU A 568 8.30 4.49 13.90
CA LEU A 568 8.52 5.01 12.54
C LEU A 568 7.23 5.37 11.80
N PRO A 569 6.12 4.61 11.93
CA PRO A 569 4.83 4.94 11.34
C PRO A 569 4.20 6.26 11.81
N ASP A 570 4.63 6.80 12.94
CA ASP A 570 3.97 7.95 13.57
C ASP A 570 4.23 9.22 12.73
N VAL A 571 3.18 9.69 12.04
CA VAL A 571 3.22 10.92 11.23
C VAL A 571 2.76 12.09 12.10
N THR A 572 3.71 12.76 12.76
CA THR A 572 3.44 13.85 13.72
C THR A 572 3.46 15.25 13.10
N ARG A 573 4.01 15.39 11.88
CA ARG A 573 4.12 16.67 11.15
C ARG A 573 3.18 16.69 9.95
N GLY A 574 2.85 17.90 9.48
CA GLY A 574 2.11 18.09 8.24
C GLY A 574 2.75 17.31 7.09
N LEU A 575 1.94 16.47 6.44
CA LEU A 575 2.37 15.67 5.30
C LEU A 575 2.11 16.46 4.03
N GLU A 576 3.17 16.97 3.42
CA GLU A 576 3.09 17.71 2.15
C GLU A 576 3.92 17.01 1.08
N TYR A 577 3.36 16.90 -0.12
CA TYR A 577 4.05 16.39 -1.30
C TYR A 577 4.40 17.55 -2.24
N PRO A 578 5.42 17.41 -3.10
CA PRO A 578 5.82 18.47 -4.02
C PRO A 578 4.66 18.97 -4.88
N ILE A 579 4.59 20.30 -5.07
CA ILE A 579 3.61 20.92 -5.96
C ILE A 579 4.03 20.64 -7.40
N VAL A 580 3.13 20.00 -8.16
CA VAL A 580 3.37 19.59 -9.55
C VAL A 580 2.74 20.60 -10.51
N GLN A 581 3.54 21.06 -11.48
CA GLN A 581 3.07 21.95 -12.55
C GLN A 581 2.17 21.21 -13.55
N VAL A 582 1.24 21.93 -14.18
CA VAL A 582 0.26 21.35 -15.11
C VAL A 582 0.94 20.64 -16.29
N ASP A 583 2.03 21.20 -16.82
CA ASP A 583 2.76 20.61 -17.95
C ASP A 583 3.40 19.27 -17.55
N GLN A 584 4.02 19.19 -16.36
CA GLN A 584 4.60 17.96 -15.83
C GLN A 584 3.54 16.88 -15.60
N PHE A 585 2.35 17.29 -15.15
CA PHE A 585 1.20 16.40 -15.00
C PHE A 585 0.75 15.82 -16.35
N GLN A 586 0.62 16.66 -17.39
CA GLN A 586 0.25 16.19 -18.73
C GLN A 586 1.31 15.28 -19.35
N ASP A 587 2.59 15.60 -19.19
CA ASP A 587 3.68 14.76 -19.69
C ASP A 587 3.75 13.42 -18.97
N SER A 588 3.48 13.39 -17.66
CA SER A 588 3.37 12.14 -16.91
C SER A 588 2.23 11.25 -17.42
N ILE A 589 1.08 11.83 -17.78
CA ILE A 589 -0.03 11.07 -18.38
C ILE A 589 0.39 10.47 -19.73
N LYS A 590 1.12 11.24 -20.56
CA LYS A 590 1.68 10.71 -21.81
C LYS A 590 2.62 9.54 -21.56
N THR A 591 3.49 9.62 -20.56
CA THR A 591 4.39 8.51 -20.20
C THR A 591 3.63 7.25 -19.82
N ILE A 592 2.58 7.35 -18.99
CA ILE A 592 1.75 6.19 -18.64
C ILE A 592 1.04 5.61 -19.87
N LEU A 593 0.51 6.47 -20.74
CA LEU A 593 -0.12 6.03 -21.99
C LEU A 593 0.86 5.33 -22.91
N GLN A 594 2.10 5.84 -23.06
CA GLN A 594 3.16 5.20 -23.85
C GLN A 594 3.48 3.78 -23.33
N VAL A 595 3.54 3.61 -22.01
CA VAL A 595 3.74 2.28 -21.40
C VAL A 595 2.59 1.33 -21.73
N ILE A 596 1.34 1.81 -21.64
CA ILE A 596 0.16 1.02 -22.00
C ILE A 596 0.17 0.69 -23.51
N SER A 597 0.52 1.65 -24.36
CA SER A 597 0.65 1.50 -25.82
C SER A 597 1.71 0.47 -26.22
N GLY A 598 2.75 0.29 -25.40
CA GLY A 598 3.77 -0.75 -25.63
C GLY A 598 3.23 -2.17 -25.47
N ASN A 599 2.22 -2.39 -24.62
CA ASN A 599 1.66 -3.71 -24.29
C ASN A 599 0.12 -3.69 -24.12
N PRO A 600 -0.65 -3.24 -25.13
CA PRO A 600 -2.08 -2.93 -24.99
C PRO A 600 -2.93 -4.19 -24.72
N ASP A 601 -2.62 -5.30 -25.37
CA ASP A 601 -3.37 -6.55 -25.21
C ASP A 601 -3.16 -7.17 -23.84
N GLU A 602 -1.91 -7.20 -23.35
CA GLU A 602 -1.59 -7.70 -22.01
C GLU A 602 -2.24 -6.82 -20.93
N PHE A 603 -2.22 -5.49 -21.12
CA PHE A 603 -2.90 -4.54 -20.23
C PHE A 603 -4.40 -4.82 -20.14
N ARG A 604 -5.08 -4.91 -21.29
CA ARG A 604 -6.53 -5.22 -21.36
C ARG A 604 -6.86 -6.59 -20.81
N ARG A 605 -6.07 -7.60 -21.14
CA ARG A 605 -6.26 -8.98 -20.68
C ARG A 605 -6.24 -9.04 -19.15
N ARG A 606 -5.33 -8.30 -18.51
CA ARG A 606 -5.21 -8.25 -17.05
C ARG A 606 -6.39 -7.54 -16.39
N LEU A 607 -6.85 -6.43 -16.97
CA LEU A 607 -8.06 -5.74 -16.51
C LEU A 607 -9.32 -6.62 -16.67
N LYS A 608 -9.45 -7.35 -17.79
CA LYS A 608 -10.60 -8.22 -18.08
C LYS A 608 -10.65 -9.47 -17.20
N LYS A 609 -9.52 -10.14 -16.94
CA LYS A 609 -9.53 -11.48 -16.30
C LYS A 609 -9.89 -11.50 -14.81
N LYS A 610 -10.22 -10.36 -14.19
CA LYS A 610 -10.39 -10.26 -12.71
C LYS A 610 -9.20 -10.87 -11.95
N GLU A 611 -8.01 -10.95 -12.58
CA GLU A 611 -6.77 -11.44 -11.93
C GLU A 611 -6.42 -10.57 -10.72
N ILE A 612 -6.88 -9.33 -10.75
CA ILE A 612 -6.92 -8.39 -9.65
C ILE A 612 -8.02 -8.85 -8.66
N LYS A 613 -7.68 -9.82 -7.80
CA LYS A 613 -8.58 -10.26 -6.72
C LYS A 613 -8.95 -9.07 -5.85
N MET A 614 -10.25 -8.85 -5.69
CA MET A 614 -10.81 -7.71 -4.96
C MET A 614 -10.71 -7.83 -3.45
N GLU A 615 -10.69 -9.07 -2.95
CA GLU A 615 -10.52 -9.42 -1.53
C GLU A 615 -9.26 -8.81 -0.91
N PHE A 616 -8.31 -8.35 -1.75
CA PHE A 616 -7.05 -7.73 -1.32
C PHE A 616 -6.73 -6.46 -2.14
N SER A 617 -7.75 -5.68 -2.50
CA SER A 617 -7.53 -4.41 -3.20
C SER A 617 -6.88 -3.34 -2.29
N PRO A 618 -6.18 -2.33 -2.84
CA PRO A 618 -5.66 -1.21 -2.05
C PRO A 618 -6.75 -0.49 -1.26
N ALA A 619 -7.96 -0.39 -1.81
CA ALA A 619 -9.13 0.13 -1.11
C ALA A 619 -9.43 -0.66 0.18
N TYR A 620 -9.43 -1.99 0.12
CA TYR A 620 -9.63 -2.87 1.29
C TYR A 620 -8.66 -2.56 2.43
N TYR A 621 -7.36 -2.43 2.13
CA TYR A 621 -6.36 -2.12 3.16
C TYR A 621 -6.50 -0.69 3.68
N SER A 622 -6.88 0.26 2.82
CA SER A 622 -7.13 1.65 3.23
C SER A 622 -8.32 1.75 4.19
N ILE A 623 -9.37 0.95 3.95
CA ILE A 623 -10.55 0.88 4.82
C ILE A 623 -10.22 0.18 6.13
N GLY A 624 -9.48 -0.93 6.09
CA GLY A 624 -9.02 -1.59 7.31
C GLY A 624 -8.16 -0.67 8.16
N HIS A 625 -7.29 0.12 7.53
CA HIS A 625 -6.50 1.15 8.20
C HIS A 625 -7.39 2.26 8.80
N PHE A 626 -8.37 2.74 8.04
CA PHE A 626 -9.31 3.75 8.51
C PHE A 626 -10.11 3.28 9.73
N ILE A 627 -10.74 2.09 9.66
CA ILE A 627 -11.51 1.52 10.76
C ILE A 627 -10.62 1.31 11.98
N ARG A 628 -9.39 0.80 11.77
CA ARG A 628 -8.40 0.64 12.84
C ARG A 628 -8.07 1.97 13.52
N ASN A 629 -7.85 3.05 12.76
CA ASN A 629 -7.54 4.35 13.34
C ASN A 629 -8.69 4.91 14.18
N LEU A 630 -9.94 4.54 13.85
CA LEU A 630 -11.12 4.89 14.65
C LEU A 630 -11.27 3.98 15.87
N SER A 631 -10.96 2.68 15.74
CA SER A 631 -11.12 1.72 16.83
C SER A 631 -10.03 1.86 17.88
N SER A 632 -8.86 2.33 17.48
CA SER A 632 -7.75 2.57 18.37
C SER A 632 -7.93 3.88 19.15
N ASP A 633 -8.52 3.83 20.36
CA ASP A 633 -8.18 4.78 21.44
C ASP A 633 -6.67 4.68 21.80
N ILE A 634 -6.02 3.65 21.24
CA ILE A 634 -4.69 3.15 21.52
C ILE A 634 -3.97 3.01 20.17
N GLN A 635 -3.42 4.09 19.63
CA GLN A 635 -2.29 3.96 18.68
C GLN A 635 -1.15 3.10 19.27
N CYS A 636 -1.18 2.83 20.59
CA CYS A 636 -0.27 1.96 21.32
C CYS A 636 -0.41 0.45 21.05
N ILE A 637 -0.56 0.02 19.79
CA ILE A 637 0.02 -1.30 19.44
C ILE A 637 1.55 -1.26 19.60
N GLY A 638 2.15 -0.08 19.75
CA GLY A 638 3.48 0.13 20.33
C GLY A 638 3.42 0.68 21.76
N LEU A 639 4.10 0.01 22.70
CA LEU A 639 4.63 0.50 23.99
C LEU A 639 3.95 0.15 25.32
N ASN A 640 2.65 -0.15 25.39
CA ASN A 640 2.01 -0.47 26.68
C ASN A 640 1.48 -1.90 26.78
N ASP A 641 2.35 -2.89 26.57
CA ASP A 641 2.23 -4.10 27.39
C ASP A 641 2.72 -3.72 28.79
N ARG A 642 1.88 -3.03 29.57
CA ARG A 642 2.05 -3.10 31.02
C ARG A 642 1.83 -4.56 31.35
N ASN A 643 2.93 -5.26 31.64
CA ASN A 643 2.90 -6.42 32.50
C ASN A 643 1.90 -6.08 33.61
N ARG A 644 0.75 -6.76 33.61
CA ARG A 644 -0.02 -6.94 34.82
C ARG A 644 0.87 -7.78 35.73
N THR A 645 1.83 -7.13 36.38
CA THR A 645 2.32 -7.58 37.67
C THR A 645 1.08 -7.64 38.54
N GLU A 646 0.83 -8.85 39.05
CA GLU A 646 -0.10 -9.10 40.15
C GLU A 646 0.07 -7.99 41.21
N PRO A 647 -1.03 -7.58 41.87
CA PRO A 647 -0.89 -6.63 42.98
C PRO A 647 0.09 -7.22 44.00
N PRO A 648 1.05 -6.42 44.50
CA PRO A 648 1.92 -6.92 45.56
C PRO A 648 1.06 -7.26 46.76
N ASP A 649 1.31 -8.44 47.35
CA ASP A 649 0.76 -8.84 48.64
C ASP A 649 0.83 -7.68 49.64
N GLU A 650 -0.31 -7.42 50.28
CA GLU A 650 -0.44 -6.45 51.38
C GLU A 650 0.46 -6.89 52.56
N GLY A 651 1.69 -6.40 52.55
CA GLY A 651 2.63 -6.48 53.66
C GLY A 651 2.70 -5.14 54.39
N ASN A 652 2.03 -5.08 55.55
CA ASN A 652 2.09 -4.03 56.58
C ASN A 652 3.32 -3.10 56.52
N THR A 653 3.11 -1.79 56.36
CA THR A 653 4.01 -0.81 56.98
C THR A 653 3.32 0.51 57.30
N THR A 654 3.61 0.96 58.51
CA THR A 654 2.95 1.98 59.31
C THR A 654 3.16 3.39 58.77
N ILE A 655 2.08 4.16 58.72
CA ILE A 655 2.02 5.58 58.36
C ILE A 655 2.67 6.41 59.48
N THR A 656 3.64 7.26 59.14
CA THR A 656 3.96 8.48 59.90
C THR A 656 3.86 9.67 58.96
N ASN A 657 2.98 10.61 59.34
CA ASN A 657 2.68 11.85 58.63
C ASN A 657 3.77 12.89 58.94
N GLU A 658 4.39 13.46 57.90
CA GLU A 658 4.91 14.83 57.99
C GLU A 658 4.47 15.64 56.77
N ILE A 659 3.79 16.73 57.10
CA ILE A 659 3.23 17.75 56.21
C ILE A 659 4.34 18.76 55.94
N ILE A 660 4.66 19.01 54.67
CA ILE A 660 5.50 20.15 54.26
C ILE A 660 4.75 20.94 53.20
N GLU A 661 4.29 22.13 53.58
CA GLU A 661 3.72 23.16 52.72
C GLU A 661 4.78 23.78 51.80
N PRO A 662 4.45 24.23 50.58
CA PRO A 662 5.35 25.00 49.74
C PRO A 662 5.32 26.50 50.10
N PRO A 663 6.47 27.20 50.13
CA PRO A 663 6.52 28.59 50.52
C PRO A 663 6.07 29.54 49.40
N SER A 664 5.26 30.51 49.84
CA SER A 664 4.77 31.70 49.15
C SER A 664 5.88 32.59 48.59
N THR A 665 5.64 33.10 47.38
CA THR A 665 6.41 34.14 46.68
C THR A 665 6.20 35.53 47.32
N PRO A 666 7.22 36.39 47.45
CA PRO A 666 7.03 37.79 47.82
C PRO A 666 6.95 38.73 46.60
N PRO A 667 6.24 39.88 46.71
CA PRO A 667 6.02 40.80 45.61
C PRO A 667 7.15 41.83 45.50
N ARG A 668 7.51 42.23 44.27
CA ARG A 668 8.31 43.46 44.05
C ARG A 668 7.69 44.38 43.01
N LYS A 669 7.84 45.66 43.34
CA LYS A 669 7.10 46.84 42.91
C LYS A 669 7.47 47.32 41.49
N HIS A 670 6.49 48.01 40.92
CA HIS A 670 6.49 48.87 39.73
C HIS A 670 7.75 49.70 39.48
N LYS A 671 8.10 49.85 38.19
CA LYS A 671 8.49 51.13 37.59
C LYS A 671 7.91 51.26 36.17
N HIS A 672 7.33 52.42 35.92
CA HIS A 672 6.71 52.86 34.67
C HIS A 672 7.70 52.96 33.50
N GLY A 673 7.22 52.62 32.30
CA GLY A 673 7.83 53.00 31.03
C GLY A 673 6.78 52.94 29.92
N LYS A 674 6.33 54.12 29.47
CA LYS A 674 5.32 54.33 28.43
C LYS A 674 5.83 53.86 27.06
N GLY A 675 4.96 53.26 26.26
CA GLY A 675 5.21 52.95 24.86
C GLY A 675 3.94 52.51 24.16
N SER A 676 3.15 53.48 23.70
CA SER A 676 1.90 53.31 22.95
C SER A 676 2.17 52.82 21.52
N GLY A 677 1.50 51.75 21.11
CA GLY A 677 1.44 51.30 19.71
C GLY A 677 0.13 50.58 19.44
N LYS A 678 -0.90 51.35 19.06
CA LYS A 678 -2.17 50.86 18.48
C LYS A 678 -1.86 50.15 17.15
N ILE A 679 -2.33 48.93 16.96
CA ILE A 679 -2.58 48.37 15.62
C ILE A 679 -4.07 48.02 15.57
N THR A 680 -4.77 48.74 14.70
CA THR A 680 -6.19 48.59 14.40
C THR A 680 -6.31 47.65 13.19
N LEU A 681 -7.25 46.70 13.29
CA LEU A 681 -7.75 45.89 12.19
C LEU A 681 -8.47 46.77 11.15
N THR A 682 -8.25 46.50 9.86
CA THR A 682 -9.22 46.82 8.80
C THR A 682 -9.25 45.69 7.77
N GLN A 683 -10.46 45.19 7.55
CA GLN A 683 -10.92 44.40 6.42
C GLN A 683 -11.30 45.31 5.24
N ASP A 684 -11.44 44.67 4.07
CA ASP A 684 -12.14 45.06 2.84
C ASP A 684 -11.40 45.90 1.77
N GLY A 685 -11.57 45.46 0.50
CA GLY A 685 -11.34 46.30 -0.67
C GLY A 685 -10.98 45.58 -1.97
N LEU A 686 -11.96 45.46 -2.88
CA LEU A 686 -11.89 44.90 -4.24
C LEU A 686 -11.37 45.93 -5.30
N VAL A 687 -10.85 45.41 -6.43
CA VAL A 687 -10.99 45.89 -7.83
C VAL A 687 -9.94 46.85 -8.48
N ASP A 688 -9.36 46.31 -9.57
CA ASP A 688 -8.91 46.83 -10.88
C ASP A 688 -7.85 47.92 -11.13
N SER A 689 -6.97 47.54 -12.08
CA SER A 689 -6.50 48.25 -13.28
C SER A 689 -5.08 48.85 -13.32
N LEU A 690 -4.25 48.16 -14.13
CA LEU A 690 -3.43 48.61 -15.28
C LEU A 690 -2.34 49.71 -15.16
N THR A 691 -1.38 49.52 -16.08
CA THR A 691 -0.20 50.34 -16.47
C THR A 691 1.02 50.17 -15.55
N GLY A 692 2.25 49.95 -16.02
CA GLY A 692 2.86 50.01 -17.34
C GLY A 692 4.25 50.64 -17.16
N ALA A 693 5.33 49.90 -17.42
CA ALA A 693 6.67 50.49 -17.56
C ALA A 693 7.62 49.55 -18.30
N GLU A 694 8.00 50.00 -19.50
CA GLU A 694 9.12 49.56 -20.33
C GLU A 694 10.46 49.84 -19.64
N ILE A 695 11.46 48.96 -19.76
CA ILE A 695 12.89 49.35 -19.83
C ILE A 695 13.65 48.39 -20.78
N THR A 696 13.91 48.92 -21.97
CA THR A 696 15.08 48.82 -22.87
C THR A 696 16.13 47.70 -22.78
N THR A 697 16.43 47.18 -23.98
CA THR A 697 17.60 46.38 -24.41
C THR A 697 18.94 47.14 -24.31
N PRO A 698 20.08 46.43 -24.47
CA PRO A 698 20.81 46.68 -25.72
C PRO A 698 21.40 45.43 -26.42
N ASP A 699 21.38 45.54 -27.75
CA ASP A 699 22.09 44.78 -28.77
C ASP A 699 23.62 44.81 -28.63
N LYS A 700 24.29 43.68 -28.97
CA LYS A 700 25.18 43.60 -30.16
C LYS A 700 25.86 42.23 -30.35
N LYS A 701 25.42 41.55 -31.41
CA LYS A 701 26.18 40.84 -32.47
C LYS A 701 27.66 40.50 -32.20
N ARG A 702 28.02 39.21 -32.35
CA ARG A 702 29.01 38.78 -33.36
C ARG A 702 28.94 37.28 -33.69
N SER A 703 28.94 37.03 -34.99
CA SER A 703 28.99 35.77 -35.72
C SER A 703 30.25 34.92 -35.48
N ARG A 704 30.13 33.58 -35.58
CA ARG A 704 31.06 32.75 -36.37
C ARG A 704 30.50 31.35 -36.67
N LYS A 705 30.55 31.00 -37.96
CA LYS A 705 30.35 29.68 -38.57
C LYS A 705 31.35 28.64 -38.03
N ARG A 706 30.93 27.38 -37.89
CA ARG A 706 31.74 26.17 -38.19
C ARG A 706 30.83 24.93 -38.25
N THR A 707 30.46 24.49 -39.45
CA THR A 707 31.00 23.33 -40.21
C THR A 707 30.61 21.96 -39.63
N LEU A 708 29.68 21.29 -40.32
CA LEU A 708 29.45 19.84 -40.22
C LEU A 708 30.75 19.09 -40.54
N ARG A 709 31.04 18.06 -39.74
CA ARG A 709 31.95 16.99 -40.12
C ARG A 709 31.28 15.65 -39.84
N THR A 710 30.92 14.99 -40.93
CA THR A 710 30.65 13.56 -41.04
C THR A 710 31.85 12.76 -40.52
N ARG A 711 31.60 11.71 -39.74
CA ARG A 711 32.55 10.62 -39.53
C ARG A 711 31.82 9.30 -39.74
N ARG A 712 32.28 8.62 -40.79
CA ARG A 712 32.06 7.21 -41.15
C ARG A 712 33.11 6.36 -40.44
N GLU A 713 32.87 5.04 -40.51
CA GLU A 713 33.77 3.90 -40.18
C GLU A 713 33.77 3.53 -38.69
N THR A 714 33.63 2.27 -38.28
CA THR A 714 33.85 1.00 -39.01
C THR A 714 33.07 -0.14 -38.35
N GLU A 715 32.74 -1.13 -39.18
CA GLU A 715 32.30 -2.47 -38.82
C GLU A 715 33.40 -3.22 -38.06
N GLU A 716 33.04 -4.00 -37.05
CA GLU A 716 33.80 -5.20 -36.67
C GLU A 716 32.79 -6.26 -36.24
N GLU A 717 32.79 -7.34 -37.03
CA GLU A 717 32.12 -8.61 -36.80
C GLU A 717 32.80 -9.31 -35.63
N ASP A 718 32.01 -9.89 -34.72
CA ASP A 718 32.43 -11.07 -33.98
C ASP A 718 31.19 -11.93 -33.73
N GLY A 719 31.12 -13.03 -34.46
CA GLY A 719 30.23 -14.13 -34.17
C GLY A 719 30.88 -15.07 -33.17
N TYR A 720 30.09 -15.62 -32.25
CA TYR A 720 30.29 -16.99 -31.77
C TYR A 720 28.95 -17.59 -31.37
N SER A 721 28.70 -18.76 -31.94
CA SER A 721 27.71 -19.76 -31.53
C SER A 721 28.20 -20.49 -30.29
N ASP A 722 27.34 -20.60 -29.27
CA ASP A 722 26.75 -21.85 -28.74
C ASP A 722 25.64 -21.51 -27.73
#